data_AF-A0A853H1N0-F1
#
_entry.id   AF-A0A853H1N0-F1
#
_cell.length_a   1.000
_cell.length_b   1.000
_cell.length_c   1.000
_cell.angle_alpha   90.00
_cell.angle_beta   90.00
_cell.angle_gamma   90.00
#
_symmetry.space_group_name_H-M   'P 1'
#
loop_
_entity.id
_entity.type
_entity.pdbx_description
1 polymer ?
#
loop_
_entity_poly.entity_id
_entity_poly.type
_entity_poly.pdbx_seq_one_letter_code
_entity_poly.pdbx_strand_id
1 'polypeptide(L)'
;MPRHRLAALFEPSSVLVLADRPLPLEQGASPWLKSTAVFFAVVPGEPISVPDSLPNISGSRLDLAVVCVGPDQVPEALEALKPCRPRGLILLPHEHASNNPLENMVYCRSWGKLNDCVVLGPRSFGVQRPHLGLNFSHQAKTALSGRVALVAQSRSITAAVLDWAEDINLGFSAVVSLGDESVVDVADVLDYLSMDARTDSIALYLEETSSSRRFTSALRAAASVKPVVVLKVGYGTEQTSAQDAVFNALLRRAGAVRIRYFVQLFSALKVLVYTRRPRGRKIALFSNGQGASQLALDVMSDNEAVVAAELTQASIKALGECLEPAADTSNPVVSYSGLTPAIVQRVIDILVADPGVDGVLALLCPDPLSNLDEVASQLAAIAPDARKPIITCFLGDAHMRPLRHRLDDVGTPAFRTPESAANAFGILGAYHYNQTLSQQTLPPEPLSKPPRLDEARALVSRAQSERRHHLNAQECRQLLDCFHVPVQYAQAPGIPDDVSWPMAIRVQRDPKFGPYIMFDSGGQAAAITNAHQAVELPPLNSYLARKLVLRSSLWNRVLSRQLTPVAFESLLEVLECISELVSEVPGLESLVIDPLYADDTRLSAYDVRVCLSSASMLVLPETTGYRHMTIHPYPRRLVQAKEFSDGTPWLLRPIRPEDAQPLQDFVRGLSDESRYMRFVSMMRELTPRMLARYTRIDYDRELALVATVQVPNPEHRGYPREQIVGFAHYLRNADGRGAEYALVIGDDWQRRGLGAQLMGGLIDAAQEQGLTYIDGLVLSTNRPMLSLMTHLGFQNDHDHEDPTMRRVWLDLGETKRHG
;
A
#
# COMPACT_ATOMS: atom_id res chain seq x y z
N MET A 1 -11.24 11.08 -21.33
CA MET A 1 -10.78 10.05 -20.35
C MET A 1 -12.00 9.35 -19.75
N PRO A 2 -12.04 8.00 -19.70
CA PRO A 2 -13.14 7.28 -19.06
C PRO A 2 -13.21 7.62 -17.56
N ARG A 3 -14.38 8.05 -17.08
CA ARG A 3 -14.62 8.34 -15.66
C ARG A 3 -14.47 7.07 -14.82
N HIS A 4 -13.85 7.18 -13.65
CA HIS A 4 -13.75 6.06 -12.71
C HIS A 4 -15.13 5.50 -12.38
N ARG A 5 -15.28 4.19 -12.11
CA ARG A 5 -16.58 3.60 -11.77
C ARG A 5 -17.24 4.27 -10.55
N LEU A 6 -16.44 4.65 -9.56
CA LEU A 6 -16.88 5.43 -8.39
C LEU A 6 -17.04 6.94 -8.64
N ALA A 7 -16.71 7.47 -9.82
CA ALA A 7 -16.85 8.91 -10.09
C ALA A 7 -18.29 9.40 -9.90
N ALA A 8 -19.28 8.53 -10.09
CA ALA A 8 -20.68 8.83 -9.78
C ALA A 8 -20.93 9.18 -8.30
N LEU A 9 -20.13 8.65 -7.36
CA LEU A 9 -20.25 8.96 -5.93
C LEU A 9 -19.50 10.24 -5.53
N PHE A 10 -18.39 10.55 -6.19
CA PHE A 10 -17.49 11.64 -5.81
C PHE A 10 -17.68 12.91 -6.64
N GLU A 11 -17.97 12.76 -7.94
CA GLU A 11 -18.06 13.86 -8.91
C GLU A 11 -19.28 13.66 -9.82
N PRO A 12 -20.50 13.51 -9.25
CA PRO A 12 -21.72 13.30 -10.03
C PRO A 12 -22.03 14.52 -10.90
N SER A 13 -22.65 14.31 -12.06
CA SER A 13 -23.19 15.40 -12.90
C SER A 13 -24.69 15.63 -12.69
N SER A 14 -25.41 14.63 -12.17
CA SER A 14 -26.85 14.68 -11.85
C SER A 14 -27.13 13.93 -10.55
N VAL A 15 -27.96 14.49 -9.67
CA VAL A 15 -28.27 13.89 -8.36
C VAL A 15 -29.78 13.79 -8.14
N LEU A 16 -30.26 12.65 -7.64
CA LEU A 16 -31.62 12.50 -7.12
C LEU A 16 -31.55 12.21 -5.61
N VAL A 17 -32.31 12.93 -4.81
CA VAL A 17 -32.35 12.77 -3.36
C VAL A 17 -33.74 12.30 -2.97
N LEU A 18 -33.83 11.11 -2.38
CA LEU A 18 -35.06 10.51 -1.85
C LEU A 18 -34.94 10.44 -0.34
N ALA A 19 -35.70 11.26 0.38
CA ALA A 19 -35.62 11.28 1.83
C ALA A 19 -37.00 11.41 2.47
N ASP A 20 -37.24 10.70 3.56
CA ASP A 20 -38.46 10.84 4.36
C ASP A 20 -38.40 11.96 5.41
N ARG A 21 -37.28 12.69 5.41
CA ARG A 21 -36.93 13.75 6.34
C ARG A 21 -35.98 14.77 5.69
N PRO A 22 -35.90 16.00 6.22
CA PRO A 22 -34.92 16.98 5.75
C PRO A 22 -33.49 16.49 6.00
N LEU A 23 -32.67 16.50 4.95
CA LEU A 23 -31.25 16.14 5.05
C LEU A 23 -30.36 17.38 5.19
N PRO A 24 -29.19 17.28 5.86
CA PRO A 24 -28.26 18.40 5.97
C PRO A 24 -27.80 18.95 4.61
N LEU A 25 -27.76 18.09 3.59
CA LEU A 25 -27.39 18.47 2.23
C LEU A 25 -28.42 19.41 1.56
N GLU A 26 -29.66 19.49 2.05
CA GLU A 26 -30.67 20.46 1.58
C GLU A 26 -30.39 21.87 2.11
N GLN A 27 -29.98 21.96 3.38
CA GLN A 27 -29.76 23.22 4.08
C GLN A 27 -28.41 23.87 3.70
N GLY A 28 -27.40 23.04 3.44
CA GLY A 28 -26.04 23.45 3.04
C GLY A 28 -25.75 23.34 1.53
N ALA A 29 -26.78 23.17 0.69
CA ALA A 29 -26.61 22.91 -0.75
C ALA A 29 -25.83 24.03 -1.45
N SER A 30 -24.71 23.67 -2.10
CA SER A 30 -23.95 24.58 -2.95
C SER A 30 -24.80 25.06 -4.15
N PRO A 31 -24.50 26.21 -4.77
CA PRO A 31 -25.22 26.68 -5.95
C PRO A 31 -25.25 25.64 -7.09
N TRP A 32 -24.16 24.88 -7.23
CA TRP A 32 -24.09 23.77 -8.16
C TRP A 32 -25.11 22.68 -7.83
N LEU A 33 -25.17 22.23 -6.56
CA LEU A 33 -26.07 21.15 -6.15
C LEU A 33 -27.54 21.54 -6.36
N LYS A 34 -27.91 22.80 -6.13
CA LYS A 34 -29.27 23.29 -6.39
C LYS A 34 -29.67 23.25 -7.87
N SER A 35 -28.70 23.30 -8.78
CA SER A 35 -28.95 23.26 -10.23
C SER A 35 -28.97 21.84 -10.82
N THR A 36 -28.31 20.88 -10.17
CA THR A 36 -28.13 19.51 -10.67
C THR A 36 -28.84 18.43 -9.84
N ALA A 37 -29.33 18.78 -8.65
CA ALA A 37 -30.05 17.87 -7.77
C ALA A 37 -31.57 18.05 -7.84
N VAL A 38 -32.29 16.94 -7.87
CA VAL A 38 -33.74 16.88 -7.66
C VAL A 38 -33.99 16.31 -6.27
N PHE A 39 -34.74 17.04 -5.45
CA PHE A 39 -35.11 16.61 -4.10
C PHE A 39 -36.55 16.11 -4.10
N PHE A 40 -36.74 14.90 -3.56
CA PHE A 40 -38.05 14.26 -3.46
C PHE A 40 -38.28 13.80 -2.02
N ALA A 41 -39.29 14.41 -1.40
CA ALA A 41 -39.73 14.05 -0.06
C ALA A 41 -40.61 12.79 -0.12
N VAL A 42 -40.22 11.77 0.62
CA VAL A 42 -40.97 10.52 0.78
C VAL A 42 -41.88 10.64 2.00
N VAL A 43 -43.14 10.24 1.88
CA VAL A 43 -44.05 10.17 3.04
C VAL A 43 -43.90 8.78 3.67
N PRO A 44 -43.56 8.66 4.96
CA PRO A 44 -43.44 7.36 5.62
C PRO A 44 -44.73 6.54 5.51
N GLY A 45 -44.61 5.29 5.04
CA GLY A 45 -45.75 4.37 4.88
C GLY A 45 -46.60 4.56 3.62
N GLU A 46 -46.33 5.57 2.80
CA GLU A 46 -46.94 5.72 1.46
C GLU A 46 -46.06 5.11 0.37
N PRO A 47 -46.66 4.68 -0.76
CA PRO A 47 -45.89 4.09 -1.84
C PRO A 47 -44.92 5.08 -2.49
N ILE A 48 -43.69 4.64 -2.71
CA ILE A 48 -42.64 5.49 -3.29
C ILE A 48 -42.72 5.43 -4.82
N SER A 49 -42.98 6.57 -5.47
CA SER A 49 -42.98 6.68 -6.93
C SER A 49 -42.09 7.83 -7.39
N VAL A 50 -41.09 7.51 -8.21
CA VAL A 50 -40.20 8.50 -8.83
C VAL A 50 -40.76 8.83 -10.23
N PRO A 51 -40.94 10.13 -10.58
CA PRO A 51 -41.46 10.51 -11.89
C PRO A 51 -40.55 10.06 -13.05
N ASP A 52 -41.14 9.66 -14.18
CA ASP A 52 -40.41 9.24 -15.39
C ASP A 52 -39.53 10.37 -15.99
N SER A 53 -39.97 11.62 -15.82
CA SER A 53 -39.21 12.81 -16.23
C SER A 53 -38.69 13.56 -15.01
N LEU A 54 -37.38 13.51 -14.80
CA LEU A 54 -36.72 14.28 -13.74
C LEU A 54 -36.33 15.67 -14.30
N PRO A 55 -36.77 16.78 -13.68
CA PRO A 55 -36.33 18.11 -14.08
C PRO A 55 -34.80 18.21 -13.98
N ASN A 56 -34.16 18.85 -14.95
CA ASN A 56 -32.69 19.02 -15.07
C ASN A 56 -31.89 17.75 -15.44
N ILE A 57 -32.53 16.59 -15.68
CA ILE A 57 -31.84 15.36 -16.10
C ILE A 57 -32.37 14.96 -17.49
N SER A 58 -31.61 15.30 -18.54
CA SER A 58 -32.02 15.06 -19.94
C SER A 58 -31.46 13.73 -20.45
N GLY A 59 -32.32 12.72 -20.62
CA GLY A 59 -32.10 11.54 -21.50
C GLY A 59 -30.87 10.65 -21.24
N SER A 60 -30.06 10.93 -20.21
CA SER A 60 -28.89 10.17 -19.81
C SER A 60 -29.16 9.44 -18.49
N ARG A 61 -28.55 8.26 -18.34
CA ARG A 61 -28.58 7.45 -17.11
C ARG A 61 -28.19 8.32 -15.91
N LEU A 62 -28.99 8.31 -14.83
CA LEU A 62 -28.75 9.09 -13.61
C LEU A 62 -27.36 8.77 -13.03
N ASP A 63 -26.58 9.79 -12.68
CA ASP A 63 -25.27 9.59 -12.05
C ASP A 63 -25.40 9.12 -10.60
N LEU A 64 -26.05 9.88 -9.71
CA LEU A 64 -26.14 9.58 -8.28
C LEU A 64 -27.57 9.62 -7.74
N ALA A 65 -27.95 8.62 -6.96
CA ALA A 65 -29.11 8.67 -6.08
C ALA A 65 -28.67 8.66 -4.60
N VAL A 66 -29.22 9.55 -3.78
CA VAL A 66 -29.01 9.59 -2.34
C VAL A 66 -30.33 9.24 -1.66
N VAL A 67 -30.36 8.17 -0.88
CA VAL A 67 -31.59 7.65 -0.26
C VAL A 67 -31.42 7.65 1.26
N CYS A 68 -32.39 8.23 1.96
CA CYS A 68 -32.53 8.18 3.41
C CYS A 68 -34.00 7.92 3.76
N VAL A 69 -34.36 6.64 3.90
CA VAL A 69 -35.72 6.20 4.27
C VAL A 69 -35.65 5.16 5.37
N GLY A 70 -36.78 4.90 6.03
CA GLY A 70 -36.94 3.79 6.97
C GLY A 70 -36.41 2.45 6.41
N PRO A 71 -35.74 1.60 7.23
CA PRO A 71 -35.14 0.34 6.76
C PRO A 71 -36.11 -0.60 6.02
N ASP A 72 -37.38 -0.59 6.38
CA ASP A 72 -38.43 -1.42 5.78
C ASP A 72 -38.90 -0.89 4.40
N GLN A 73 -38.69 0.40 4.12
CA GLN A 73 -39.03 1.04 2.84
C GLN A 73 -37.83 1.05 1.86
N VAL A 74 -36.64 0.58 2.26
CA VAL A 74 -35.47 0.51 1.38
C VAL A 74 -35.74 -0.32 0.13
N PRO A 75 -36.33 -1.54 0.19
CA PRO A 75 -36.62 -2.31 -1.01
C PRO A 75 -37.53 -1.57 -1.99
N GLU A 76 -38.55 -0.89 -1.47
CA GLU A 76 -39.50 -0.09 -2.26
C GLU A 76 -38.82 1.11 -2.93
N ALA A 77 -37.99 1.85 -2.19
CA ALA A 77 -37.22 2.97 -2.74
C ALA A 77 -36.28 2.52 -3.88
N LEU A 78 -35.66 1.33 -3.74
CA LEU A 78 -34.80 0.75 -4.76
C LEU A 78 -35.57 0.27 -6.00
N GLU A 79 -36.78 -0.25 -5.83
CA GLU A 79 -37.68 -0.58 -6.94
C GLU A 79 -38.08 0.68 -7.72
N ALA A 80 -38.43 1.75 -7.01
CA ALA A 80 -38.79 3.03 -7.62
C ALA A 80 -37.64 3.68 -8.41
N LEU A 81 -36.38 3.37 -8.07
CA LEU A 81 -35.19 3.84 -8.78
C LEU A 81 -34.81 3.03 -10.03
N LYS A 82 -35.43 1.86 -10.26
CA LYS A 82 -35.10 1.00 -11.42
C LYS A 82 -35.25 1.69 -12.77
N PRO A 83 -36.30 2.49 -13.05
CA PRO A 83 -36.44 3.17 -14.35
C PRO A 83 -35.28 4.15 -14.62
N CYS A 84 -34.79 4.84 -13.59
CA CYS A 84 -33.70 5.80 -13.70
C CYS A 84 -32.31 5.16 -13.85
N ARG A 85 -32.17 3.89 -13.43
CA ARG A 85 -30.93 3.09 -13.42
C ARG A 85 -29.69 3.89 -12.97
N PRO A 86 -29.63 4.40 -11.73
CA PRO A 86 -28.48 5.20 -11.29
C PRO A 86 -27.13 4.47 -11.48
N ARG A 87 -26.06 5.22 -11.76
CA ARG A 87 -24.68 4.70 -11.76
C ARG A 87 -24.15 4.51 -10.35
N GLY A 88 -24.50 5.40 -9.43
CA GLY A 88 -24.15 5.37 -8.01
C GLY A 88 -25.37 5.58 -7.10
N LEU A 89 -25.33 4.96 -5.94
CA LEU A 89 -26.35 5.02 -4.90
C LEU A 89 -25.69 5.16 -3.53
N ILE A 90 -26.13 6.13 -2.73
CA ILE A 90 -25.73 6.30 -1.32
C ILE A 90 -26.94 6.02 -0.44
N LEU A 91 -26.82 4.99 0.42
CA LEU A 91 -27.82 4.63 1.42
C LEU A 91 -27.40 5.16 2.79
N LEU A 92 -27.98 6.30 3.16
CA LEU A 92 -27.70 6.97 4.41
C LEU A 92 -28.39 6.29 5.61
N PRO A 93 -27.82 6.34 6.83
CA PRO A 93 -28.43 5.79 8.03
C PRO A 93 -29.73 6.50 8.39
N HIS A 94 -30.74 5.71 8.74
CA HIS A 94 -31.97 6.19 9.32
C HIS A 94 -31.93 6.14 10.86
N GLU A 95 -32.81 6.88 11.54
CA GLU A 95 -32.88 6.86 13.01
C GLU A 95 -33.41 5.52 13.56
N HIS A 96 -34.24 4.85 12.77
CA HIS A 96 -34.76 3.52 13.08
C HIS A 96 -33.76 2.44 12.64
N ALA A 97 -33.47 1.51 13.53
CA ALA A 97 -32.63 0.36 13.22
C ALA A 97 -33.41 -0.68 12.40
N SER A 98 -32.73 -1.38 11.49
CA SER A 98 -33.32 -2.53 10.79
C SER A 98 -33.48 -3.70 11.75
N ASN A 99 -34.62 -4.39 11.66
CA ASN A 99 -34.83 -5.67 12.35
C ASN A 99 -33.98 -6.81 11.76
N ASN A 100 -33.58 -6.70 10.49
CA ASN A 100 -32.73 -7.68 9.80
C ASN A 100 -31.66 -7.00 8.92
N PRO A 101 -30.57 -6.50 9.52
CA PRO A 101 -29.55 -5.73 8.79
C PRO A 101 -28.83 -6.56 7.71
N LEU A 102 -28.65 -7.87 7.93
CA LEU A 102 -28.00 -8.75 6.96
C LEU A 102 -28.84 -8.93 5.69
N GLU A 103 -30.15 -9.10 5.82
CA GLU A 103 -31.06 -9.22 4.69
C GLU A 103 -31.09 -7.94 3.85
N ASN A 104 -31.17 -6.78 4.51
CA ASN A 104 -31.09 -5.48 3.83
C ASN A 104 -29.79 -5.33 3.05
N MET A 105 -28.65 -5.72 3.63
CA MET A 105 -27.35 -5.67 2.97
C MET A 105 -27.30 -6.60 1.75
N VAL A 106 -27.79 -7.83 1.86
CA VAL A 106 -27.84 -8.81 0.75
C VAL A 106 -28.75 -8.33 -0.39
N TYR A 107 -29.90 -7.73 -0.05
CA TYR A 107 -30.81 -7.14 -1.02
C TYR A 107 -30.13 -5.99 -1.79
N CYS A 108 -29.55 -5.02 -1.08
CA CYS A 108 -28.83 -3.89 -1.69
C CYS A 108 -27.70 -4.37 -2.60
N ARG A 109 -26.93 -5.38 -2.16
CA ARG A 109 -25.88 -6.01 -2.96
C ARG A 109 -26.42 -6.63 -4.25
N SER A 110 -27.52 -7.36 -4.17
CA SER A 110 -28.13 -8.04 -5.30
C SER A 110 -28.72 -7.04 -6.30
N TRP A 111 -29.42 -6.03 -5.80
CA TRP A 111 -29.98 -4.94 -6.60
C TRP A 111 -28.89 -4.15 -7.33
N GLY A 112 -27.81 -3.79 -6.64
CA GLY A 112 -26.67 -3.08 -7.24
C GLY A 112 -26.04 -3.86 -8.39
N LYS A 113 -25.83 -5.18 -8.21
CA LYS A 113 -25.30 -6.06 -9.27
C LYS A 113 -26.21 -6.16 -10.48
N LEU A 114 -27.52 -6.33 -10.28
CA LEU A 114 -28.49 -6.48 -11.38
C LEU A 114 -28.65 -5.19 -12.20
N ASN A 115 -28.50 -4.04 -11.56
CA ASN A 115 -28.69 -2.74 -12.20
C ASN A 115 -27.39 -2.07 -12.65
N ASP A 116 -26.24 -2.75 -12.50
CA ASP A 116 -24.90 -2.17 -12.72
C ASP A 116 -24.69 -0.86 -11.93
N CYS A 117 -25.22 -0.81 -10.70
CA CYS A 117 -25.18 0.35 -9.82
C CYS A 117 -24.16 0.12 -8.70
N VAL A 118 -23.33 1.13 -8.46
CA VAL A 118 -22.39 1.19 -7.34
C VAL A 118 -23.16 1.61 -6.09
N VAL A 119 -23.18 0.77 -5.04
CA VAL A 119 -23.95 1.05 -3.81
C VAL A 119 -23.02 1.26 -2.62
N LEU A 120 -23.08 2.44 -2.01
CA LEU A 120 -22.43 2.79 -0.76
C LEU A 120 -23.42 2.68 0.40
N GLY A 121 -23.05 1.91 1.43
CA GLY A 121 -23.95 1.53 2.53
C GLY A 121 -24.59 0.15 2.29
N PRO A 122 -25.62 -0.25 3.07
CA PRO A 122 -26.44 0.58 3.93
C PRO A 122 -25.73 1.13 5.17
N ARG A 123 -26.35 2.11 5.84
CA ARG A 123 -25.82 2.77 7.05
C ARG A 123 -24.50 3.52 6.84
N SER A 124 -24.19 3.90 5.61
CA SER A 124 -23.04 4.75 5.29
C SER A 124 -23.28 6.16 5.81
N PHE A 125 -22.36 6.73 6.61
CA PHE A 125 -22.49 8.14 7.02
C PHE A 125 -22.37 9.10 5.82
N GLY A 126 -21.97 8.61 4.64
CA GLY A 126 -21.96 9.30 3.36
C GLY A 126 -20.57 9.70 2.87
N VAL A 127 -20.55 10.60 1.88
CA VAL A 127 -19.32 11.07 1.20
C VAL A 127 -19.26 12.60 1.22
N GLN A 128 -18.06 13.15 1.40
CA GLN A 128 -17.77 14.57 1.19
C GLN A 128 -16.62 14.78 0.21
N ARG A 129 -16.76 15.81 -0.65
CA ARG A 129 -15.69 16.36 -1.51
C ARG A 129 -15.57 17.86 -1.24
N PRO A 130 -14.81 18.24 -0.19
CA PRO A 130 -14.70 19.62 0.28
C PRO A 130 -14.36 20.66 -0.78
N HIS A 131 -13.41 20.38 -1.67
CA HIS A 131 -12.97 21.32 -2.71
C HIS A 131 -14.04 21.59 -3.79
N LEU A 132 -15.04 20.73 -3.93
CA LEU A 132 -16.21 20.94 -4.79
C LEU A 132 -17.41 21.50 -4.01
N GLY A 133 -17.29 21.65 -2.68
CA GLY A 133 -18.40 21.99 -1.81
C GLY A 133 -19.49 20.92 -1.77
N LEU A 134 -19.18 19.66 -2.11
CA LEU A 134 -20.15 18.56 -2.11
C LEU A 134 -20.14 17.85 -0.76
N ASN A 135 -21.33 17.68 -0.18
CA ASN A 135 -21.55 16.96 1.06
C ASN A 135 -22.82 16.10 0.92
N PHE A 136 -22.61 14.80 0.70
CA PHE A 136 -23.66 13.78 0.66
C PHE A 136 -23.62 12.93 1.94
N SER A 137 -23.31 13.56 3.07
CA SER A 137 -23.21 12.91 4.39
C SER A 137 -24.25 13.43 5.37
N HIS A 138 -24.41 12.74 6.50
CA HIS A 138 -25.25 13.22 7.61
C HIS A 138 -24.61 14.34 8.44
N GLN A 139 -23.37 14.74 8.13
CA GLN A 139 -22.74 15.85 8.82
C GLN A 139 -23.26 17.18 8.30
N ALA A 140 -23.63 18.09 9.22
CA ALA A 140 -24.16 19.41 8.85
C ALA A 140 -23.14 20.31 8.13
N LYS A 141 -21.88 20.27 8.57
CA LYS A 141 -20.80 21.07 7.97
C LYS A 141 -19.99 20.21 6.99
N THR A 142 -19.64 20.81 5.86
CA THR A 142 -18.63 20.26 4.96
C THR A 142 -17.25 20.46 5.59
N ALA A 143 -16.41 19.43 5.58
CA ALA A 143 -15.04 19.52 6.08
C ALA A 143 -14.23 20.58 5.32
N LEU A 144 -13.15 21.07 5.93
CA LEU A 144 -12.22 21.99 5.27
C LEU A 144 -11.57 21.33 4.06
N SER A 145 -11.26 22.11 3.03
CA SER A 145 -10.58 21.61 1.83
C SER A 145 -9.09 21.38 2.10
N GLY A 146 -8.59 20.18 1.81
CA GLY A 146 -7.18 19.83 1.93
C GLY A 146 -6.78 18.66 1.04
N ARG A 147 -5.72 17.95 1.43
CA ARG A 147 -5.09 16.91 0.59
C ARG A 147 -5.10 15.50 1.20
N VAL A 148 -5.64 15.35 2.41
CA VAL A 148 -5.74 14.05 3.08
C VAL A 148 -7.10 13.43 2.79
N ALA A 149 -7.17 12.15 2.44
CA ALA A 149 -8.44 11.43 2.36
C ALA A 149 -8.68 10.64 3.64
N LEU A 150 -9.90 10.69 4.17
CA LEU A 150 -10.33 9.88 5.31
C LEU A 150 -11.32 8.80 4.81
N VAL A 151 -10.99 7.54 5.07
CA VAL A 151 -11.85 6.39 4.77
C VAL A 151 -12.09 5.63 6.07
N ALA A 152 -13.35 5.47 6.49
CA ALA A 152 -13.68 4.80 7.73
C ALA A 152 -14.92 3.91 7.60
N GLN A 153 -14.87 2.72 8.21
CA GLN A 153 -16.06 1.87 8.31
C GLN A 153 -17.04 2.37 9.38
N SER A 154 -16.54 3.06 10.42
CA SER A 154 -17.36 3.54 11.54
C SER A 154 -17.80 4.99 11.41
N ARG A 155 -19.11 5.23 11.54
CA ARG A 155 -19.71 6.57 11.54
C ARG A 155 -19.21 7.47 12.68
N SER A 156 -19.07 6.90 13.88
CA SER A 156 -18.72 7.67 15.08
C SER A 156 -17.27 8.14 15.02
N ILE A 157 -16.41 7.28 14.46
CA ILE A 157 -15.01 7.62 14.21
C ILE A 157 -14.90 8.70 13.14
N THR A 158 -15.66 8.61 12.03
CA THR A 158 -15.69 9.69 11.03
C THR A 158 -16.09 11.02 11.65
N ALA A 159 -17.19 11.05 12.41
CA ALA A 159 -17.65 12.27 13.06
C ALA A 159 -16.63 12.85 14.05
N ALA A 160 -16.02 12.01 14.89
CA ALA A 160 -15.00 12.44 15.86
C ALA A 160 -13.73 13.00 15.19
N VAL A 161 -13.29 12.39 14.07
CA VAL A 161 -12.13 12.90 13.33
C VAL A 161 -12.43 14.23 12.66
N LEU A 162 -13.64 14.41 12.13
CA LEU A 162 -14.05 15.67 11.50
C LEU A 162 -14.20 16.81 12.52
N ASP A 163 -14.76 16.53 13.69
CA ASP A 163 -14.87 17.49 14.80
C ASP A 163 -13.48 17.96 15.25
N TRP A 164 -12.56 17.03 15.47
CA TRP A 164 -11.18 17.35 15.83
C TRP A 164 -10.42 18.13 14.74
N ALA A 165 -10.64 17.77 13.47
CA ALA A 165 -9.97 18.44 12.37
C ALA A 165 -10.38 19.92 12.23
N GLU A 166 -11.60 20.28 12.65
CA GLU A 166 -12.06 21.67 12.68
C GLU A 166 -11.25 22.52 13.68
N ASP A 167 -10.90 21.97 14.86
CA ASP A 167 -10.11 22.66 15.89
C ASP A 167 -8.68 23.02 15.43
N ILE A 168 -8.07 22.16 14.59
CA ILE A 168 -6.69 22.33 14.14
C ILE A 168 -6.56 22.77 12.67
N ASN A 169 -7.65 23.24 12.05
CA ASN A 169 -7.70 23.66 10.64
C ASN A 169 -7.21 22.60 9.63
N LEU A 170 -7.41 21.32 9.91
CA LEU A 170 -7.00 20.25 9.01
C LEU A 170 -8.04 20.04 7.89
N GLY A 171 -7.61 20.18 6.64
CA GLY A 171 -8.44 19.95 5.47
C GLY A 171 -8.38 18.53 4.89
N PHE A 172 -9.49 18.08 4.30
CA PHE A 172 -9.62 16.81 3.61
C PHE A 172 -9.86 16.99 2.10
N SER A 173 -9.32 16.05 1.32
CA SER A 173 -9.59 15.92 -0.13
C SER A 173 -10.90 15.15 -0.39
N ALA A 174 -11.13 14.11 0.41
CA ALA A 174 -12.32 13.28 0.41
C ALA A 174 -12.56 12.72 1.81
N VAL A 175 -13.83 12.58 2.19
CA VAL A 175 -14.25 11.87 3.40
C VAL A 175 -15.25 10.82 3.00
N VAL A 176 -15.00 9.56 3.35
CA VAL A 176 -15.85 8.42 2.99
C VAL A 176 -16.12 7.60 4.24
N SER A 177 -17.39 7.45 4.56
CA SER A 177 -17.83 6.49 5.57
C SER A 177 -18.55 5.35 4.88
N LEU A 178 -18.00 4.13 4.94
CA LEU A 178 -18.54 2.99 4.20
C LEU A 178 -19.82 2.44 4.82
N GLY A 179 -19.92 2.43 6.16
CA GLY A 179 -20.98 1.69 6.85
C GLY A 179 -20.86 0.19 6.57
N ASP A 180 -21.99 -0.45 6.26
CA ASP A 180 -21.97 -1.85 5.83
C ASP A 180 -21.50 -1.96 4.37
N GLU A 181 -20.46 -2.76 4.15
CA GLU A 181 -19.88 -2.98 2.82
C GLU A 181 -20.77 -3.90 1.96
N SER A 182 -21.86 -3.37 1.40
CA SER A 182 -22.76 -4.16 0.52
C SER A 182 -22.15 -4.40 -0.87
N VAL A 183 -21.87 -3.32 -1.62
CA VAL A 183 -21.30 -3.37 -2.98
C VAL A 183 -19.95 -2.69 -3.02
N VAL A 184 -19.85 -1.45 -2.52
CA VAL A 184 -18.59 -0.72 -2.40
C VAL A 184 -17.89 -1.14 -1.12
N ASP A 185 -16.64 -1.59 -1.25
CA ASP A 185 -15.77 -1.88 -0.13
C ASP A 185 -14.59 -0.90 -0.04
N VAL A 186 -13.75 -1.07 0.99
CA VAL A 186 -12.51 -0.27 1.15
C VAL A 186 -11.61 -0.33 -0.09
N ALA A 187 -11.55 -1.48 -0.77
CA ALA A 187 -10.65 -1.66 -1.91
C ALA A 187 -11.07 -0.76 -3.09
N ASP A 188 -12.37 -0.70 -3.38
CA ASP A 188 -12.92 0.17 -4.44
C ASP A 188 -12.59 1.65 -4.18
N VAL A 189 -12.69 2.09 -2.92
CA VAL A 189 -12.39 3.48 -2.51
C VAL A 189 -10.88 3.75 -2.59
N LEU A 190 -10.03 2.82 -2.14
CA LEU A 190 -8.58 2.93 -2.27
C LEU A 190 -8.14 3.02 -3.73
N ASP A 191 -8.78 2.27 -4.62
CA ASP A 191 -8.52 2.32 -6.05
C ASP A 191 -8.82 3.69 -6.64
N TYR A 192 -10.01 4.24 -6.36
CA TYR A 192 -10.36 5.60 -6.74
C TYR A 192 -9.34 6.61 -6.20
N LEU A 193 -9.04 6.52 -4.90
CA LEU A 193 -8.11 7.42 -4.24
C LEU A 193 -6.68 7.25 -4.72
N SER A 194 -6.27 6.12 -5.28
CA SER A 194 -4.91 5.95 -5.84
C SER A 194 -4.72 6.82 -7.10
N MET A 195 -5.78 6.94 -7.91
CA MET A 195 -5.79 7.69 -9.17
C MET A 195 -6.11 9.17 -8.99
N ASP A 196 -6.76 9.56 -7.88
CA ASP A 196 -7.10 10.97 -7.63
C ASP A 196 -5.84 11.86 -7.61
N ALA A 197 -5.84 12.95 -8.38
CA ALA A 197 -4.73 13.90 -8.37
C ALA A 197 -4.74 14.82 -7.13
N ARG A 198 -5.88 14.98 -6.45
CA ARG A 198 -6.07 15.90 -5.32
C ARG A 198 -5.68 15.30 -3.97
N THR A 199 -5.73 13.98 -3.84
CA THR A 199 -5.36 13.28 -2.62
C THR A 199 -3.86 13.00 -2.61
N ASP A 200 -3.14 13.48 -1.60
CA ASP A 200 -1.72 13.22 -1.42
C ASP A 200 -1.48 12.07 -0.43
N SER A 201 -2.36 11.90 0.56
CA SER A 201 -2.24 10.92 1.65
C SER A 201 -3.61 10.36 2.04
N ILE A 202 -3.66 9.12 2.55
CA ILE A 202 -4.89 8.40 2.90
C ILE A 202 -4.81 7.92 4.36
N ALA A 203 -5.84 8.21 5.15
CA ALA A 203 -6.05 7.68 6.49
C ALA A 203 -7.23 6.72 6.48
N LEU A 204 -7.00 5.50 6.97
CA LEU A 204 -7.94 4.39 6.90
C LEU A 204 -8.27 3.87 8.31
N TYR A 205 -9.55 3.75 8.62
CA TYR A 205 -10.05 3.10 9.82
C TYR A 205 -10.78 1.80 9.46
N LEU A 206 -10.32 0.69 10.04
CA LEU A 206 -10.81 -0.67 9.76
C LEU A 206 -11.25 -1.38 11.03
N GLU A 207 -12.43 -1.99 10.99
CA GLU A 207 -12.95 -2.95 11.97
C GLU A 207 -12.71 -4.37 11.48
N GLU A 208 -13.18 -4.71 10.29
CA GLU A 208 -12.96 -6.01 9.65
C GLU A 208 -12.65 -5.85 8.17
N THR A 209 -11.90 -6.81 7.61
CA THR A 209 -11.67 -6.91 6.17
C THR A 209 -12.54 -8.02 5.59
N SER A 210 -13.38 -7.64 4.62
CA SER A 210 -14.36 -8.50 3.93
C SER A 210 -13.73 -9.30 2.77
N SER A 211 -12.81 -8.71 2.01
CA SER A 211 -12.04 -9.37 0.95
C SER A 211 -10.54 -9.09 1.09
N SER A 212 -9.76 -10.09 1.49
CA SER A 212 -8.31 -9.93 1.73
C SER A 212 -7.55 -9.50 0.49
N ARG A 213 -7.79 -10.12 -0.67
CA ARG A 213 -6.96 -9.91 -1.86
C ARG A 213 -7.21 -8.60 -2.57
N ARG A 214 -8.49 -8.28 -2.83
CA ARG A 214 -8.84 -6.99 -3.43
C ARG A 214 -8.35 -5.86 -2.54
N PHE A 215 -8.55 -6.00 -1.23
CA PHE A 215 -8.00 -5.07 -0.26
C PHE A 215 -6.47 -4.97 -0.33
N THR A 216 -5.74 -6.07 -0.30
CA THR A 216 -4.27 -6.07 -0.40
C THR A 216 -3.80 -5.39 -1.68
N SER A 217 -4.40 -5.74 -2.81
CA SER A 217 -4.01 -5.22 -4.11
C SER A 217 -4.31 -3.72 -4.23
N ALA A 218 -5.50 -3.28 -3.81
CA ALA A 218 -5.85 -1.85 -3.77
C ALA A 218 -4.98 -1.07 -2.78
N LEU A 219 -4.66 -1.67 -1.62
CA LEU A 219 -3.77 -1.08 -0.63
C LEU A 219 -2.34 -0.93 -1.17
N ARG A 220 -1.80 -1.95 -1.85
CA ARG A 220 -0.48 -1.90 -2.51
C ARG A 220 -0.46 -0.82 -3.57
N ALA A 221 -1.48 -0.78 -4.43
CA ALA A 221 -1.61 0.22 -5.47
C ALA A 221 -1.63 1.63 -4.88
N ALA A 222 -2.48 1.89 -3.89
CA ALA A 222 -2.56 3.19 -3.22
C ALA A 222 -1.25 3.54 -2.47
N ALA A 223 -0.70 2.62 -1.68
CA ALA A 223 0.50 2.82 -0.89
C ALA A 223 1.76 3.02 -1.75
N SER A 224 1.80 2.50 -2.97
CA SER A 224 2.94 2.66 -3.88
C SER A 224 3.16 4.11 -4.33
N VAL A 225 2.07 4.89 -4.38
CA VAL A 225 2.06 6.29 -4.87
C VAL A 225 1.78 7.30 -3.77
N LYS A 226 1.05 6.91 -2.70
CA LYS A 226 0.57 7.80 -1.64
C LYS A 226 0.79 7.17 -0.27
N PRO A 227 1.13 7.96 0.77
CA PRO A 227 1.16 7.46 2.12
C PRO A 227 -0.21 6.98 2.58
N VAL A 228 -0.29 5.75 3.07
CA VAL A 228 -1.51 5.17 3.65
C VAL A 228 -1.26 4.82 5.11
N VAL A 229 -2.06 5.38 6.01
CA VAL A 229 -2.05 5.05 7.44
C VAL A 229 -3.31 4.28 7.80
N VAL A 230 -3.15 3.19 8.55
CA VAL A 230 -4.23 2.26 8.89
C VAL A 230 -4.37 2.12 10.40
N LEU A 231 -5.53 2.49 10.93
CA LEU A 231 -5.99 2.16 12.27
C LEU A 231 -6.93 0.95 12.20
N LYS A 232 -6.45 -0.22 12.64
CA LYS A 232 -7.26 -1.43 12.75
C LYS A 232 -7.66 -1.64 14.21
N VAL A 233 -8.91 -1.98 14.48
CA VAL A 233 -9.44 -2.28 15.84
C VAL A 233 -9.90 -3.74 15.97
N GLY A 234 -10.21 -4.19 17.20
CA GLY A 234 -10.79 -5.53 17.46
C GLY A 234 -9.81 -6.64 17.86
N TYR A 235 -8.85 -6.35 18.76
CA TYR A 235 -7.90 -7.35 19.29
C TYR A 235 -8.38 -7.85 20.66
N GLY A 236 -8.35 -9.18 20.92
CA GLY A 236 -8.77 -9.66 22.25
C GLY A 236 -8.62 -11.15 22.60
N THR A 237 -8.13 -12.01 21.71
CA THR A 237 -7.96 -13.47 21.95
C THR A 237 -6.61 -13.97 21.43
N GLU A 238 -6.08 -15.10 21.92
CA GLU A 238 -4.79 -15.65 21.46
C GLU A 238 -4.78 -15.95 19.95
N GLN A 239 -5.88 -16.47 19.39
CA GLN A 239 -6.04 -16.65 17.94
C GLN A 239 -6.04 -15.33 17.17
N THR A 240 -6.50 -14.22 17.76
CA THR A 240 -6.39 -12.90 17.12
C THR A 240 -4.96 -12.36 17.16
N SER A 241 -4.05 -12.87 18.01
CA SER A 241 -2.65 -12.40 18.04
C SER A 241 -1.85 -12.80 16.78
N ALA A 242 -2.03 -14.03 16.29
CA ALA A 242 -1.36 -14.51 15.09
C ALA A 242 -1.94 -13.82 13.84
N GLN A 243 -3.26 -13.76 13.72
CA GLN A 243 -3.94 -13.04 12.64
C GLN A 243 -3.54 -11.55 12.61
N ASP A 244 -3.36 -10.95 13.79
CA ASP A 244 -2.90 -9.58 13.89
C ASP A 244 -1.44 -9.39 13.42
N ALA A 245 -0.56 -10.32 13.76
CA ALA A 245 0.82 -10.32 13.29
C ALA A 245 0.90 -10.48 11.77
N VAL A 246 0.07 -11.35 11.19
CA VAL A 246 -0.08 -11.53 9.74
C VAL A 246 -0.59 -10.24 9.08
N PHE A 247 -1.62 -9.60 9.65
CA PHE A 247 -2.12 -8.33 9.15
C PHE A 247 -1.07 -7.22 9.25
N ASN A 248 -0.24 -7.19 10.30
CA ASN A 248 0.86 -6.26 10.41
C ASN A 248 1.94 -6.51 9.33
N ALA A 249 2.28 -7.77 9.07
CA ALA A 249 3.18 -8.15 7.99
C ALA A 249 2.64 -7.71 6.62
N LEU A 250 1.33 -7.86 6.41
CA LEU A 250 0.65 -7.37 5.22
C LEU A 250 0.83 -5.87 5.02
N LEU A 251 0.54 -5.05 6.04
CA LEU A 251 0.66 -3.60 5.93
C LEU A 251 2.10 -3.19 5.62
N ARG A 252 3.09 -3.82 6.28
CA ARG A 252 4.51 -3.59 6.01
C ARG A 252 4.89 -3.92 4.56
N ARG A 253 4.44 -5.07 4.04
CA ARG A 253 4.70 -5.47 2.66
C ARG A 253 3.91 -4.65 1.64
N ALA A 254 2.74 -4.13 2.02
CA ALA A 254 1.96 -3.25 1.17
C ALA A 254 2.58 -1.85 1.03
N GLY A 255 3.36 -1.42 2.02
CA GLY A 255 3.90 -0.06 2.09
C GLY A 255 3.04 0.90 2.92
N ALA A 256 2.02 0.38 3.62
CA ALA A 256 1.14 1.14 4.50
C ALA A 256 1.66 1.14 5.94
N VAL A 257 1.33 2.16 6.72
CA VAL A 257 1.77 2.29 8.12
C VAL A 257 0.62 1.98 9.05
N ARG A 258 0.87 1.11 10.02
CA ARG A 258 -0.13 0.80 11.04
C ARG A 258 0.00 1.73 12.24
N ILE A 259 -1.14 2.20 12.73
CA ILE A 259 -1.29 2.84 14.04
C ILE A 259 -2.20 1.99 14.93
N ARG A 260 -1.96 2.03 16.24
CA ARG A 260 -2.66 1.20 17.24
C ARG A 260 -3.69 1.97 18.04
N TYR A 261 -3.47 3.25 18.23
CA TYR A 261 -4.32 4.07 19.09
C TYR A 261 -4.96 5.22 18.33
N PHE A 262 -6.15 5.59 18.75
CA PHE A 262 -6.88 6.71 18.15
C PHE A 262 -6.08 8.03 18.21
N VAL A 263 -5.36 8.28 19.31
CA VAL A 263 -4.48 9.46 19.43
C VAL A 263 -3.37 9.51 18.36
N GLN A 264 -2.89 8.34 17.90
CA GLN A 264 -1.87 8.27 16.84
C GLN A 264 -2.45 8.60 15.46
N LEU A 265 -3.77 8.47 15.26
CA LEU A 265 -4.43 8.90 14.02
C LEU A 265 -4.26 10.41 13.83
N PHE A 266 -4.39 11.16 14.91
CA PHE A 266 -4.18 12.61 14.89
C PHE A 266 -2.72 12.98 14.58
N SER A 267 -1.77 12.27 15.19
CA SER A 267 -0.34 12.40 14.84
C SER A 267 -0.07 12.10 13.37
N ALA A 268 -0.65 11.01 12.86
CA ALA A 268 -0.53 10.65 11.46
C ALA A 268 -1.11 11.72 10.54
N LEU A 269 -2.35 12.15 10.77
CA LEU A 269 -3.03 13.13 9.94
C LEU A 269 -2.24 14.45 9.82
N LYS A 270 -1.68 14.96 10.93
CA LYS A 270 -0.84 16.17 10.91
C LYS A 270 0.42 15.99 10.06
N VAL A 271 1.06 14.84 10.16
CA VAL A 271 2.38 14.60 9.57
C VAL A 271 2.29 14.14 8.12
N LEU A 272 1.17 13.53 7.73
CA LEU A 272 0.87 13.14 6.35
C LEU A 272 0.71 14.31 5.38
N VAL A 273 0.46 15.52 5.91
CA VAL A 273 0.44 16.78 5.14
C VAL A 273 1.87 17.28 4.84
N TYR A 274 2.86 16.77 5.57
CA TYR A 274 4.23 17.27 5.49
C TYR A 274 4.91 16.84 4.19
N THR A 275 5.48 17.81 3.48
CA THR A 275 6.02 17.61 2.12
C THR A 275 7.37 16.90 2.12
N ARG A 276 8.15 16.99 3.20
CA ARG A 276 9.51 16.43 3.29
C ARG A 276 9.53 15.13 4.07
N ARG A 277 9.88 14.04 3.40
CA ARG A 277 9.92 12.70 4.01
C ARG A 277 11.32 12.41 4.57
N PRO A 278 11.45 11.82 5.77
CA PRO A 278 12.74 11.40 6.27
C PRO A 278 13.32 10.30 5.38
N ARG A 279 14.65 10.25 5.32
CA ARG A 279 15.41 9.22 4.60
C ARG A 279 15.79 8.03 5.49
N GLY A 280 15.40 8.08 6.76
CA GLY A 280 15.69 7.06 7.73
C GLY A 280 14.90 7.26 9.02
N ARG A 281 15.45 6.78 10.12
CA ARG A 281 14.78 6.71 11.43
C ARG A 281 15.54 7.39 12.56
N LYS A 282 16.67 8.05 12.26
CA LYS A 282 17.52 8.69 13.25
C LYS A 282 17.05 10.12 13.53
N ILE A 283 16.64 10.40 14.77
CA ILE A 283 16.12 11.71 15.15
C ILE A 283 17.06 12.43 16.11
N ALA A 284 17.32 13.71 15.86
CA ALA A 284 17.98 14.60 16.82
C ALA A 284 16.92 15.32 17.65
N LEU A 285 17.11 15.33 18.97
CA LEU A 285 16.22 16.02 19.90
C LEU A 285 16.87 17.34 20.29
N PHE A 286 16.10 18.42 20.28
CA PHE A 286 16.49 19.72 20.82
C PHE A 286 15.45 20.14 21.86
N SER A 287 15.89 20.56 23.05
CA SER A 287 14.98 20.90 24.15
C SER A 287 15.47 22.11 24.95
N ASN A 288 14.54 22.85 25.56
CA ASN A 288 14.86 23.86 26.59
C ASN A 288 14.81 23.31 28.03
N GLY A 289 14.86 21.97 28.17
CA GLY A 289 14.96 21.29 29.46
C GLY A 289 14.99 19.76 29.32
N GLN A 290 15.58 19.07 30.29
CA GLN A 290 15.81 17.61 30.18
C GLN A 290 14.54 16.75 30.21
N GLY A 291 13.50 17.17 30.95
CA GLY A 291 12.32 16.33 31.19
C GLY A 291 11.58 15.92 29.91
N ALA A 292 11.33 16.86 29.00
CA ALA A 292 10.62 16.59 27.76
C ALA A 292 11.41 15.69 26.80
N SER A 293 12.74 15.87 26.74
CA SER A 293 13.63 14.99 25.96
C SER A 293 13.70 13.59 26.53
N GLN A 294 13.71 13.42 27.85
CA GLN A 294 13.71 12.09 28.46
C GLN A 294 12.41 11.33 28.16
N LEU A 295 11.25 11.98 28.29
CA LEU A 295 9.96 11.39 27.94
C LEU A 295 9.90 10.95 26.46
N ALA A 296 10.49 11.73 25.56
CA ALA A 296 10.60 11.35 24.16
C ALA A 296 11.50 10.12 23.97
N LEU A 297 12.64 10.07 24.66
CA LEU A 297 13.57 8.94 24.59
C LEU A 297 12.96 7.64 25.13
N ASP A 298 12.23 7.70 26.24
CA ASP A 298 11.57 6.53 26.84
C ASP A 298 10.55 5.90 25.87
N VAL A 299 9.76 6.73 25.18
CA VAL A 299 8.83 6.26 24.14
C VAL A 299 9.55 5.72 22.91
N MET A 300 10.73 6.26 22.58
CA MET A 300 11.55 5.78 21.47
C MET A 300 12.22 4.44 21.78
N SER A 301 12.61 4.17 23.04
CA SER A 301 13.22 2.88 23.41
C SER A 301 12.28 1.69 23.21
N ASP A 302 10.97 1.90 23.36
CA ASP A 302 9.95 0.87 23.15
C ASP A 302 9.54 0.70 21.66
N ASN A 303 10.03 1.56 20.76
CA ASN A 303 9.55 1.64 19.39
C ASN A 303 10.71 1.54 18.37
N GLU A 304 10.82 0.39 17.69
CA GLU A 304 11.85 0.15 16.66
C GLU A 304 11.80 1.12 15.46
N ALA A 305 10.69 1.86 15.29
CA ALA A 305 10.48 2.78 14.18
C ALA A 305 11.30 4.08 14.29
N VAL A 306 11.79 4.46 15.47
CA VAL A 306 12.56 5.70 15.70
C VAL A 306 13.74 5.43 16.61
N VAL A 307 14.91 5.97 16.27
CA VAL A 307 16.14 5.83 17.05
C VAL A 307 16.75 7.20 17.26
N ALA A 308 17.33 7.45 18.44
CA ALA A 308 18.10 8.67 18.67
C ALA A 308 19.33 8.69 17.76
N ALA A 309 19.56 9.80 17.08
CA ALA A 309 20.73 10.01 16.23
C ALA A 309 22.01 10.15 17.05
N GLU A 310 23.11 9.59 16.56
CA GLU A 310 24.45 9.92 17.07
C GLU A 310 24.98 11.11 16.27
N LEU A 311 25.21 12.25 16.95
CA LEU A 311 25.71 13.46 16.32
C LEU A 311 27.20 13.34 15.99
N THR A 312 27.61 13.96 14.90
CA THR A 312 29.03 14.03 14.56
C THR A 312 29.79 14.94 15.52
N GLN A 313 31.08 14.68 15.73
CA GLN A 313 31.93 15.53 16.57
C GLN A 313 32.01 16.97 16.07
N ALA A 314 31.88 17.20 14.75
CA ALA A 314 31.81 18.53 14.16
C ALA A 314 30.55 19.29 14.62
N SER A 315 29.39 18.63 14.62
CA SER A 315 28.13 19.24 15.09
C SER A 315 28.15 19.49 16.59
N ILE A 316 28.66 18.55 17.40
CA ILE A 316 28.80 18.72 18.85
C ILE A 316 29.65 19.98 19.17
N LYS A 317 30.77 20.15 18.47
CA LYS A 317 31.62 21.34 18.63
C LYS A 317 30.89 22.63 18.23
N ALA A 318 30.21 22.64 17.08
CA ALA A 318 29.46 23.81 16.61
C ALA A 318 28.31 24.20 17.55
N LEU A 319 27.64 23.21 18.17
CA LEU A 319 26.63 23.44 19.20
C LEU A 319 27.25 24.06 20.45
N GLY A 320 28.42 23.58 20.90
CA GLY A 320 29.13 24.15 22.05
C GLY A 320 29.63 25.59 21.84
N GLU A 321 29.85 26.02 20.59
CA GLU A 321 30.17 27.41 20.25
C GLU A 321 28.93 28.32 20.22
N CYS A 322 27.73 27.74 20.07
CA CYS A 322 26.46 28.47 19.94
C CYS A 322 25.66 28.53 21.25
N LEU A 323 25.76 27.49 22.08
CA LEU A 323 25.02 27.34 23.33
C LEU A 323 25.89 27.72 24.53
N GLU A 324 25.26 27.88 25.69
CA GLU A 324 25.96 28.15 26.94
C GLU A 324 26.85 26.97 27.39
N PRO A 325 27.91 27.20 28.18
CA PRO A 325 28.82 26.13 28.62
C PRO A 325 28.17 24.99 29.41
N ALA A 326 27.00 25.24 30.00
CA ALA A 326 26.24 24.25 30.77
C ALA A 326 25.26 23.44 29.91
N ALA A 327 25.12 23.74 28.62
CA ALA A 327 24.23 23.02 27.72
C ALA A 327 24.71 21.59 27.45
N ASP A 328 23.77 20.66 27.30
CA ASP A 328 24.05 19.34 26.75
C ASP A 328 24.14 19.46 25.21
N THR A 329 25.31 19.16 24.65
CA THR A 329 25.60 19.30 23.21
C THR A 329 25.60 17.98 22.45
N SER A 330 25.48 16.84 23.17
CA SER A 330 25.16 15.53 22.61
C SER A 330 23.66 15.42 22.32
N ASN A 331 23.19 14.31 21.74
CA ASN A 331 21.76 14.06 21.57
C ASN A 331 21.21 13.36 22.82
N PRO A 332 20.21 13.92 23.54
CA PRO A 332 19.44 15.12 23.25
C PRO A 332 20.19 16.42 23.52
N VAL A 333 20.07 17.40 22.61
CA VAL A 333 20.65 18.73 22.77
C VAL A 333 19.75 19.52 23.70
N VAL A 334 20.27 19.97 24.85
CA VAL A 334 19.49 20.67 25.87
C VAL A 334 20.12 22.01 26.19
N SER A 335 19.36 23.09 26.03
CA SER A 335 19.74 24.42 26.53
C SER A 335 18.97 24.73 27.82
N TYR A 336 19.67 25.32 28.78
CA TYR A 336 19.16 25.80 30.06
C TYR A 336 19.10 27.33 30.12
N SER A 337 19.57 28.01 29.08
CA SER A 337 19.43 29.46 28.93
C SER A 337 18.15 29.82 28.16
N GLY A 338 17.67 31.05 28.34
CA GLY A 338 16.49 31.54 27.62
C GLY A 338 16.68 31.49 26.11
N LEU A 339 15.77 30.83 25.40
CA LEU A 339 15.84 30.67 23.96
C LEU A 339 15.47 31.97 23.23
N THR A 340 16.32 32.33 22.27
CA THR A 340 16.06 33.39 21.31
C THR A 340 15.90 32.80 19.89
N PRO A 341 15.18 33.48 18.99
CA PRO A 341 15.03 33.04 17.59
C PRO A 341 16.37 32.72 16.90
N ALA A 342 17.39 33.55 17.14
CA ALA A 342 18.71 33.39 16.54
C ALA A 342 19.43 32.11 17.02
N ILE A 343 19.32 31.78 18.31
CA ILE A 343 19.89 30.54 18.86
C ILE A 343 19.17 29.33 18.26
N VAL A 344 17.83 29.34 18.26
CA VAL A 344 17.04 28.23 17.73
C VAL A 344 17.34 28.01 16.25
N GLN A 345 17.43 29.07 15.44
CA GLN A 345 17.80 28.95 14.03
C GLN A 345 19.17 28.28 13.86
N ARG A 346 20.20 28.73 14.58
CA ARG A 346 21.55 28.16 14.48
C ARG A 346 21.60 26.69 14.91
N VAL A 347 20.92 26.33 16.00
CA VAL A 347 20.84 24.93 16.46
C VAL A 347 20.15 24.05 15.43
N ILE A 348 19.00 24.49 14.90
CA ILE A 348 18.26 23.75 13.87
C ILE A 348 19.11 23.60 12.61
N ASP A 349 19.81 24.64 12.15
CA ASP A 349 20.68 24.57 10.97
C ASP A 349 21.80 23.53 11.15
N ILE A 350 22.43 23.47 12.32
CA ILE A 350 23.46 22.48 12.65
C ILE A 350 22.88 21.06 12.62
N LEU A 351 21.75 20.83 13.30
CA LEU A 351 21.12 19.50 13.37
C LEU A 351 20.59 19.03 12.01
N VAL A 352 20.02 19.94 11.22
CA VAL A 352 19.54 19.64 9.87
C VAL A 352 20.71 19.37 8.92
N ALA A 353 21.87 20.00 9.11
CA ALA A 353 23.06 19.74 8.29
C ALA A 353 23.78 18.42 8.64
N ASP A 354 23.65 17.91 9.87
CA ASP A 354 24.41 16.74 10.34
C ASP A 354 24.08 15.45 9.55
N PRO A 355 25.05 14.76 8.91
CA PRO A 355 24.76 13.58 8.09
C PRO A 355 24.22 12.36 8.85
N GLY A 356 24.39 12.30 10.18
CA GLY A 356 23.87 11.25 11.06
C GLY A 356 22.40 11.42 11.46
N VAL A 357 21.78 12.56 11.12
CA VAL A 357 20.42 12.93 11.51
C VAL A 357 19.47 12.81 10.31
N ASP A 358 18.34 12.11 10.46
CA ASP A 358 17.28 12.01 9.44
C ASP A 358 16.12 13.00 9.67
N GLY A 359 15.99 13.53 10.88
CA GLY A 359 15.01 14.56 11.25
C GLY A 359 15.26 15.15 12.63
N VAL A 360 14.59 16.26 12.93
CA VAL A 360 14.76 17.00 14.20
C VAL A 360 13.43 17.07 14.94
N LEU A 361 13.47 16.83 16.25
CA LEU A 361 12.36 17.01 17.17
C LEU A 361 12.69 18.12 18.18
N ALA A 362 12.05 19.28 18.02
CA ALA A 362 12.17 20.40 18.96
C ALA A 362 11.10 20.30 20.06
N LEU A 363 11.53 20.13 21.31
CA LEU A 363 10.71 19.93 22.50
C LEU A 363 10.80 21.16 23.39
N LEU A 364 9.79 22.02 23.34
CA LEU A 364 9.79 23.30 24.02
C LEU A 364 8.72 23.31 25.12
N CYS A 365 9.17 23.53 26.36
CA CYS A 365 8.33 23.76 27.53
C CYS A 365 8.12 25.26 27.77
N PRO A 366 7.06 25.67 28.49
CA PRO A 366 6.84 27.08 28.81
C PRO A 366 7.99 27.58 29.68
N ASP A 367 8.67 28.62 29.23
CA ASP A 367 9.81 29.20 29.91
C ASP A 367 9.71 30.73 29.88
N PRO A 368 9.60 31.40 31.04
CA PRO A 368 9.51 32.87 31.10
C PRO A 368 10.80 33.57 30.65
N LEU A 369 11.94 32.86 30.58
CA LEU A 369 13.20 33.40 30.09
C LEU A 369 13.31 33.36 28.55
N SER A 370 12.43 32.62 27.88
CA SER A 370 12.41 32.42 26.43
C SER A 370 11.31 33.25 25.77
N ASN A 371 11.62 33.89 24.63
CA ASN A 371 10.58 34.52 23.80
C ASN A 371 9.95 33.49 22.86
N LEU A 372 9.09 32.63 23.42
CA LEU A 372 8.52 31.49 22.70
C LEU A 372 7.62 31.89 21.53
N ASP A 373 7.00 33.08 21.58
CA ASP A 373 6.25 33.63 20.45
C ASP A 373 7.14 33.85 19.23
N GLU A 374 8.28 34.52 19.41
CA GLU A 374 9.22 34.75 18.31
C GLU A 374 9.92 33.45 17.88
N VAL A 375 10.23 32.56 18.83
CA VAL A 375 10.79 31.23 18.52
C VAL A 375 9.82 30.40 17.69
N ALA A 376 8.52 30.40 18.00
CA ALA A 376 7.51 29.71 17.22
C ALA A 376 7.39 30.31 15.80
N SER A 377 7.41 31.64 15.67
CA SER A 377 7.42 32.31 14.37
C SER A 377 8.68 31.98 13.56
N GLN A 378 9.83 31.87 14.20
CA GLN A 378 11.08 31.50 13.56
C GLN A 378 11.05 30.04 13.08
N LEU A 379 10.57 29.12 13.92
CA LEU A 379 10.37 27.72 13.56
C LEU A 379 9.40 27.58 12.37
N ALA A 380 8.31 28.35 12.38
CA ALA A 380 7.34 28.41 11.30
C ALA A 380 7.95 28.91 9.97
N ALA A 381 8.94 29.79 10.03
CA ALA A 381 9.64 30.29 8.85
C ALA A 381 10.67 29.29 8.28
N ILE A 382 11.39 28.55 9.14
CA ILE A 382 12.49 27.67 8.70
C ILE A 382 12.03 26.24 8.35
N ALA A 383 11.01 25.72 9.05
CA ALA A 383 10.63 24.31 8.95
C ALA A 383 10.02 23.87 7.61
N PRO A 384 9.26 24.70 6.88
CA PRO A 384 8.74 24.34 5.56
C PRO A 384 9.83 24.11 4.50
N ASP A 385 10.92 24.90 4.55
CA ASP A 385 12.01 24.88 3.56
C ASP A 385 13.19 23.98 3.95
N ALA A 386 13.18 23.44 5.18
CA ALA A 386 14.22 22.55 5.66
C ALA A 386 14.38 21.29 4.78
N ARG A 387 15.63 20.82 4.62
CA ARG A 387 15.94 19.61 3.84
C ARG A 387 15.53 18.33 4.54
N LYS A 388 15.33 18.39 5.87
CA LYS A 388 14.95 17.27 6.74
C LYS A 388 13.71 17.66 7.54
N PRO A 389 12.84 16.71 7.90
CA PRO A 389 11.65 16.99 8.69
C PRO A 389 11.99 17.58 10.05
N ILE A 390 11.29 18.67 10.38
CA ILE A 390 11.30 19.29 11.69
C ILE A 390 9.92 19.08 12.31
N ILE A 391 9.88 18.34 13.40
CA ILE A 391 8.68 18.14 14.20
C ILE A 391 8.85 18.94 15.48
N THR A 392 7.77 19.61 15.89
CA THR A 392 7.81 20.43 17.10
C THR A 392 6.84 19.90 18.13
N CYS A 393 7.20 20.05 19.39
CA CYS A 393 6.37 19.75 20.53
C CYS A 393 6.44 20.93 21.49
N PHE A 394 5.32 21.63 21.63
CA PHE A 394 5.19 22.72 22.59
C PHE A 394 4.33 22.20 23.74
N LEU A 395 4.95 21.83 24.86
CA LEU A 395 4.27 21.24 26.01
C LEU A 395 3.44 22.28 26.77
N GLY A 396 2.20 21.95 27.09
CA GLY A 396 1.26 22.84 27.81
C GLY A 396 0.07 23.27 26.96
N ASP A 397 -0.86 24.05 27.52
CA ASP A 397 -2.09 24.45 26.82
C ASP A 397 -2.28 25.96 26.71
N ALA A 398 -2.51 26.65 27.84
CA ALA A 398 -3.01 28.02 27.82
C ALA A 398 -2.20 28.98 26.93
N HIS A 399 -0.88 29.04 27.14
CA HIS A 399 0.03 29.89 26.35
C HIS A 399 0.56 29.19 25.08
N MET A 400 0.70 27.87 25.10
CA MET A 400 1.37 27.12 24.03
C MET A 400 0.45 26.73 22.87
N ARG A 401 -0.87 26.66 23.10
CA ARG A 401 -1.84 26.28 22.07
C ARG A 401 -1.84 27.24 20.87
N PRO A 402 -1.90 28.58 21.04
CA PRO A 402 -1.79 29.50 19.91
C PRO A 402 -0.48 29.35 19.12
N LEU A 403 0.63 29.05 19.81
CA LEU A 403 1.93 28.82 19.16
C LEU A 403 1.92 27.57 18.28
N ARG A 404 1.27 26.50 18.74
CA ARG A 404 1.06 25.29 17.92
C ARG A 404 0.21 25.57 16.70
N HIS A 405 -0.90 26.30 16.84
CA HIS A 405 -1.73 26.67 15.68
C HIS A 405 -0.92 27.47 14.65
N ARG A 406 -0.09 28.43 15.08
CA ARG A 406 0.79 29.20 14.18
C ARG A 406 1.72 28.29 13.36
N LEU A 407 2.23 27.22 13.95
CA LEU A 407 3.07 26.23 13.27
C LEU A 407 2.25 25.32 12.34
N ASP A 408 1.09 24.85 12.80
CA ASP A 408 0.19 24.01 12.01
C ASP A 408 -0.32 24.76 10.76
N ASP A 409 -0.62 26.06 10.88
CA ASP A 409 -1.12 26.92 9.79
C ASP A 409 -0.12 27.08 8.63
N VAL A 410 1.18 27.01 8.90
CA VAL A 410 2.24 27.01 7.88
C VAL A 410 2.63 25.60 7.43
N GLY A 411 1.95 24.56 7.93
CA GLY A 411 2.18 23.16 7.60
C GLY A 411 3.34 22.50 8.37
N THR A 412 3.78 23.09 9.49
CA THR A 412 4.79 22.49 10.39
C THR A 412 4.11 21.72 11.51
N PRO A 413 4.30 20.39 11.63
CA PRO A 413 3.55 19.59 12.59
C PRO A 413 3.93 19.93 14.03
N ALA A 414 2.96 20.45 14.79
CA ALA A 414 3.14 20.83 16.18
C ALA A 414 2.30 19.98 17.13
N PHE A 415 2.95 19.45 18.17
CA PHE A 415 2.37 18.51 19.12
C PHE A 415 2.32 19.04 20.54
N ARG A 416 1.32 18.57 21.29
CA ARG A 416 1.15 18.90 22.71
C ARG A 416 2.04 18.05 23.63
N THR A 417 2.38 16.83 23.21
CA THR A 417 3.10 15.88 24.07
C THR A 417 4.29 15.23 23.34
N PRO A 418 5.40 14.91 24.05
CA PRO A 418 6.56 14.26 23.47
C PRO A 418 6.23 12.94 22.78
N GLU A 419 5.34 12.15 23.36
CA GLU A 419 4.93 10.83 22.86
C GLU A 419 4.24 10.96 21.51
N SER A 420 3.34 11.94 21.37
CA SER A 420 2.62 12.22 20.12
C SER A 420 3.59 12.67 19.01
N ALA A 421 4.62 13.43 19.37
CA ALA A 421 5.64 13.94 18.47
C ALA A 421 6.64 12.87 18.02
N ALA A 422 7.13 12.03 18.95
CA ALA A 422 7.98 10.89 18.66
C ALA A 422 7.22 9.87 17.78
N ASN A 423 5.95 9.62 18.09
CA ASN A 423 5.09 8.74 17.29
C ASN A 423 4.91 9.25 15.86
N ALA A 424 4.65 10.56 15.71
CA ALA A 424 4.56 11.25 14.44
C ALA A 424 5.80 11.01 13.55
N PHE A 425 7.00 11.15 14.11
CA PHE A 425 8.23 10.82 13.38
C PHE A 425 8.31 9.33 13.03
N GLY A 426 7.91 8.47 13.97
CA GLY A 426 7.85 7.01 13.76
C GLY A 426 6.94 6.61 12.61
N ILE A 427 5.82 7.31 12.41
CA ILE A 427 4.93 7.08 11.25
C ILE A 427 5.67 7.39 9.94
N LEU A 428 6.42 8.49 9.87
CA LEU A 428 7.20 8.83 8.68
C LEU A 428 8.34 7.85 8.42
N GLY A 429 9.09 7.47 9.47
CA GLY A 429 10.18 6.50 9.38
C GLY A 429 9.67 5.12 8.96
N ALA A 430 8.56 4.66 9.58
CA ALA A 430 7.89 3.41 9.23
C ALA A 430 7.36 3.43 7.80
N TYR A 431 6.84 4.56 7.32
CA TYR A 431 6.43 4.70 5.92
C TYR A 431 7.62 4.46 4.98
N HIS A 432 8.74 5.14 5.19
CA HIS A 432 9.94 4.96 4.37
C HIS A 432 10.45 3.50 4.39
N TYR A 433 10.49 2.91 5.58
CA TYR A 433 10.87 1.51 5.76
C TYR A 433 9.92 0.54 5.03
N ASN A 434 8.61 0.69 5.18
CA ASN A 434 7.61 -0.16 4.54
C ASN A 434 7.62 0.02 3.01
N GLN A 435 7.90 1.22 2.50
CA GLN A 435 8.13 1.45 1.07
C GLN A 435 9.32 0.66 0.54
N THR A 436 10.39 0.52 1.33
CA THR A 436 11.56 -0.28 0.96
C THR A 436 11.21 -1.77 0.91
N LEU A 437 10.41 -2.25 1.87
CA LEU A 437 9.91 -3.62 1.88
C LEU A 437 8.97 -3.92 0.72
N SER A 438 8.09 -2.98 0.37
CA SER A 438 7.12 -3.16 -0.73
C SER A 438 7.79 -3.30 -2.10
N GLN A 439 8.97 -2.68 -2.27
CA GLN A 439 9.79 -2.77 -3.48
C GLN A 439 10.56 -4.08 -3.61
N GLN A 440 10.61 -4.92 -2.58
CA GLN A 440 11.34 -6.18 -2.64
C GLN A 440 10.58 -7.21 -3.48
N THR A 441 11.14 -7.52 -4.65
CA THR A 441 10.75 -8.61 -5.53
C THR A 441 11.80 -9.73 -5.52
N LEU A 442 11.39 -10.93 -5.89
CA LEU A 442 12.33 -12.03 -6.15
C LEU A 442 13.19 -11.69 -7.37
N PRO A 443 14.49 -12.04 -7.37
CA PRO A 443 15.31 -11.90 -8.55
C PRO A 443 14.81 -12.81 -9.69
N PRO A 444 15.01 -12.39 -10.96
CA PRO A 444 14.53 -13.15 -12.13
C PRO A 444 15.30 -14.46 -12.32
N GLU A 445 16.59 -14.49 -11.98
CA GLU A 445 17.37 -15.73 -11.96
C GLU A 445 17.06 -16.52 -10.68
N PRO A 446 16.89 -17.85 -10.77
CA PRO A 446 16.71 -18.68 -9.58
C PRO A 446 17.95 -18.57 -8.69
N LEU A 447 17.72 -18.34 -7.39
CA LEU A 447 18.75 -18.09 -6.37
C LEU A 447 19.68 -19.29 -6.17
N SER A 448 19.16 -20.48 -6.49
CA SER A 448 19.81 -21.77 -6.47
C SER A 448 19.47 -22.54 -7.75
N LYS A 449 19.80 -23.84 -7.83
CA LYS A 449 19.31 -24.68 -8.92
C LYS A 449 17.77 -24.61 -8.96
N PRO A 450 17.15 -24.58 -10.15
CA PRO A 450 15.69 -24.53 -10.22
C PRO A 450 15.08 -25.71 -9.44
N PRO A 451 13.98 -25.47 -8.70
CA PRO A 451 13.33 -26.51 -7.92
C PRO A 451 12.80 -27.62 -8.83
N ARG A 452 12.81 -28.85 -8.33
CA ARG A 452 12.29 -30.03 -9.02
C ARG A 452 10.77 -30.12 -8.81
N LEU A 453 10.05 -29.20 -9.45
CA LEU A 453 8.60 -28.99 -9.24
C LEU A 453 7.77 -30.24 -9.54
N ASP A 454 8.07 -30.97 -10.61
CA ASP A 454 7.32 -32.16 -11.00
C ASP A 454 7.42 -33.26 -9.93
N GLU A 455 8.61 -33.47 -9.36
CA GLU A 455 8.83 -34.43 -8.27
C GLU A 455 8.09 -34.02 -6.99
N ALA A 456 8.20 -32.74 -6.60
CA ALA A 456 7.51 -32.21 -5.42
C ALA A 456 5.98 -32.34 -5.54
N ARG A 457 5.43 -32.00 -6.72
CA ARG A 457 4.00 -32.06 -7.00
C ARG A 457 3.49 -33.49 -7.05
N ALA A 458 4.25 -34.41 -7.63
CA ALA A 458 3.91 -35.84 -7.64
C ALA A 458 3.88 -36.41 -6.22
N LEU A 459 4.84 -36.04 -5.36
CA LEU A 459 4.89 -36.46 -3.97
C LEU A 459 3.65 -36.00 -3.19
N VAL A 460 3.29 -34.72 -3.30
CA VAL A 460 2.12 -34.15 -2.63
C VAL A 460 0.83 -34.76 -3.16
N SER A 461 0.71 -34.90 -4.48
CA SER A 461 -0.47 -35.50 -5.13
C SER A 461 -0.69 -36.95 -4.71
N ARG A 462 0.39 -37.74 -4.59
CA ARG A 462 0.34 -39.12 -4.09
C ARG A 462 -0.20 -39.16 -2.66
N ALA A 463 0.36 -38.36 -1.76
CA ALA A 463 -0.10 -38.30 -0.37
C ALA A 463 -1.59 -37.89 -0.26
N GLN A 464 -2.03 -36.92 -1.06
CA GLN A 464 -3.43 -36.51 -1.12
C GLN A 464 -4.36 -37.60 -1.69
N SER A 465 -3.91 -38.33 -2.72
CA SER A 465 -4.69 -39.44 -3.30
C SER A 465 -4.91 -40.59 -2.31
N GLU A 466 -3.94 -40.80 -1.41
CA GLU A 466 -4.02 -41.75 -0.30
C GLU A 466 -4.80 -41.19 0.90
N ARG A 467 -5.40 -40.00 0.78
CA ARG A 467 -6.11 -39.28 1.85
C ARG A 467 -5.26 -39.03 3.10
N ARG A 468 -3.94 -38.89 2.93
CA ARG A 468 -3.02 -38.53 4.02
C ARG A 468 -2.86 -37.01 4.11
N HIS A 469 -3.05 -36.49 5.32
CA HIS A 469 -2.84 -35.07 5.64
C HIS A 469 -1.42 -34.77 6.15
N HIS A 470 -0.59 -35.80 6.32
CA HIS A 470 0.77 -35.66 6.82
C HIS A 470 1.74 -36.43 5.93
N LEU A 471 2.89 -35.81 5.67
CA LEU A 471 4.04 -36.48 5.07
C LEU A 471 4.84 -37.22 6.14
N ASN A 472 5.38 -38.39 5.79
CA ASN A 472 6.32 -39.08 6.67
C ASN A 472 7.71 -38.41 6.65
N ALA A 473 8.61 -38.80 7.56
CA ALA A 473 9.93 -38.17 7.68
C ALA A 473 10.78 -38.23 6.40
N GLN A 474 10.68 -39.31 5.61
CA GLN A 474 11.39 -39.44 4.34
C GLN A 474 10.78 -38.55 3.25
N GLU A 475 9.45 -38.46 3.20
CA GLU A 475 8.72 -37.58 2.28
C GLU A 475 8.98 -36.10 2.60
N CYS A 476 9.03 -35.72 3.89
CA CYS A 476 9.43 -34.37 4.32
C CYS A 476 10.82 -33.99 3.79
N ARG A 477 11.80 -34.90 3.95
CA ARG A 477 13.17 -34.71 3.46
C ARG A 477 13.19 -34.57 1.94
N GLN A 478 12.54 -35.50 1.24
CA GLN A 478 12.45 -35.47 -0.21
C GLN A 478 11.82 -34.18 -0.72
N LEU A 479 10.78 -33.66 -0.05
CA LEU A 479 10.15 -32.40 -0.42
C LEU A 479 11.12 -31.23 -0.30
N LEU A 480 11.80 -31.09 0.85
CA LEU A 480 12.81 -30.04 1.05
C LEU A 480 13.99 -30.17 0.06
N ASP A 481 14.42 -31.39 -0.27
CA ASP A 481 15.46 -31.67 -1.28
C ASP A 481 15.01 -31.33 -2.71
N CYS A 482 13.70 -31.28 -3.00
CA CYS A 482 13.21 -30.80 -4.30
C CYS A 482 13.42 -29.29 -4.47
N PHE A 483 13.45 -28.54 -3.36
CA PHE A 483 13.68 -27.09 -3.32
C PHE A 483 15.13 -26.74 -2.90
N HIS A 484 16.02 -27.73 -2.82
CA HIS A 484 17.43 -27.56 -2.45
C HIS A 484 17.64 -26.80 -1.14
N VAL A 485 16.79 -27.04 -0.14
CA VAL A 485 16.88 -26.35 1.17
C VAL A 485 18.18 -26.75 1.87
N PRO A 486 19.09 -25.81 2.21
CA PRO A 486 20.44 -26.13 2.70
C PRO A 486 20.43 -26.48 4.20
N VAL A 487 19.78 -27.58 4.57
CA VAL A 487 19.73 -28.11 5.95
C VAL A 487 20.25 -29.54 6.01
N GLN A 488 20.95 -29.85 7.10
CA GLN A 488 21.34 -31.23 7.43
C GLN A 488 20.29 -31.88 8.32
N TYR A 489 19.90 -33.12 8.02
CA TYR A 489 18.98 -33.88 8.86
C TYR A 489 19.75 -34.68 9.92
N ALA A 490 19.61 -34.28 11.18
CA ALA A 490 20.20 -34.99 12.31
C ALA A 490 19.22 -36.04 12.88
N GLN A 491 19.73 -37.13 13.46
CA GLN A 491 18.96 -38.05 14.31
C GLN A 491 19.25 -37.73 15.78
N ALA A 492 18.23 -37.73 16.66
CA ALA A 492 18.40 -37.41 18.08
C ALA A 492 18.95 -38.60 18.92
N PRO A 493 19.61 -38.39 20.10
CA PRO A 493 19.91 -37.11 20.76
C PRO A 493 21.38 -36.92 21.22
N GLY A 494 21.75 -35.65 21.24
CA GLY A 494 22.76 -35.02 22.08
C GLY A 494 22.55 -33.53 21.88
N ILE A 495 22.07 -32.82 22.89
CA ILE A 495 22.11 -31.35 22.86
C ILE A 495 23.59 -31.02 22.60
N PRO A 496 23.94 -30.24 21.57
CA PRO A 496 25.34 -29.86 21.36
C PRO A 496 25.90 -29.34 22.69
N ASP A 497 27.01 -29.92 23.15
CA ASP A 497 27.62 -29.59 24.45
C ASP A 497 28.04 -28.11 24.54
N ASP A 498 28.13 -27.43 23.38
CA ASP A 498 28.25 -25.98 23.25
C ASP A 498 26.88 -25.33 22.95
N VAL A 499 26.57 -24.29 23.70
CA VAL A 499 25.28 -23.59 23.82
C VAL A 499 24.70 -23.13 22.46
N SER A 500 24.10 -24.03 21.70
CA SER A 500 23.33 -23.68 20.48
C SER A 500 21.88 -23.44 20.89
N TRP A 501 21.39 -22.23 20.66
CA TRP A 501 20.02 -21.86 20.99
C TRP A 501 19.08 -22.43 19.94
N PRO A 502 18.07 -23.23 20.33
CA PRO A 502 17.16 -23.82 19.37
C PRO A 502 16.37 -22.71 18.65
N MET A 503 16.40 -22.73 17.33
CA MET A 503 15.58 -21.90 16.46
C MET A 503 14.40 -22.72 15.92
N ALA A 504 13.37 -22.03 15.45
CA ALA A 504 12.26 -22.67 14.73
C ALA A 504 11.85 -21.85 13.52
N ILE A 505 11.62 -22.54 12.41
CA ILE A 505 10.93 -21.98 11.24
C ILE A 505 9.57 -22.65 11.16
N ARG A 506 8.51 -21.83 11.13
CA ARG A 506 7.13 -22.32 11.03
C ARG A 506 6.42 -21.64 9.87
N VAL A 507 5.66 -22.43 9.12
CA VAL A 507 4.74 -21.98 8.08
C VAL A 507 3.35 -22.40 8.50
N GLN A 508 2.42 -21.45 8.46
CA GLN A 508 1.01 -21.66 8.71
C GLN A 508 0.19 -20.89 7.67
N ARG A 509 -1.11 -21.16 7.62
CA ARG A 509 -2.02 -20.52 6.68
C ARG A 509 -3.07 -19.70 7.42
N ASP A 510 -3.16 -18.42 7.07
CA ASP A 510 -4.27 -17.57 7.47
C ASP A 510 -5.44 -17.77 6.48
N PRO A 511 -6.69 -17.93 6.95
CA PRO A 511 -7.85 -18.11 6.08
C PRO A 511 -8.09 -16.95 5.10
N LYS A 512 -7.70 -15.73 5.48
CA LYS A 512 -7.86 -14.52 4.68
C LYS A 512 -6.60 -14.26 3.85
N PHE A 513 -5.42 -14.29 4.46
CA PHE A 513 -4.17 -13.83 3.86
C PHE A 513 -3.24 -14.94 3.35
N GLY A 514 -3.69 -16.20 3.37
CA GLY A 514 -2.90 -17.30 2.84
C GLY A 514 -1.67 -17.61 3.71
N PRO A 515 -0.60 -18.18 3.14
CA PRO A 515 0.51 -18.66 3.94
C PRO A 515 1.37 -17.52 4.51
N TYR A 516 1.92 -17.74 5.70
CA TYR A 516 2.89 -16.85 6.34
C TYR A 516 4.02 -17.65 6.99
N ILE A 517 5.21 -17.03 7.08
CA ILE A 517 6.42 -17.63 7.62
C ILE A 517 6.76 -16.95 8.95
N MET A 518 7.12 -17.76 9.94
CA MET A 518 7.49 -17.34 11.27
C MET A 518 8.91 -17.80 11.58
N PHE A 519 9.67 -16.94 12.25
CA PHE A 519 11.00 -17.26 12.75
C PHE A 519 11.18 -16.72 14.18
N ASP A 520 11.48 -17.61 15.13
CA ASP A 520 11.87 -17.27 16.51
C ASP A 520 12.54 -18.50 17.17
N SER A 521 12.59 -18.53 18.49
CA SER A 521 13.06 -19.65 19.30
C SER A 521 12.25 -20.94 19.10
N GLY A 522 12.95 -22.07 19.14
CA GLY A 522 12.43 -23.42 19.04
C GLY A 522 12.65 -24.24 20.32
N GLY A 523 12.32 -25.52 20.26
CA GLY A 523 12.48 -26.46 21.36
C GLY A 523 11.71 -26.04 22.63
N GLN A 524 12.20 -26.45 23.80
CA GLN A 524 11.56 -26.14 25.08
C GLN A 524 11.60 -24.64 25.44
N ALA A 525 12.55 -23.88 24.88
CA ALA A 525 12.66 -22.43 25.07
C ALA A 525 11.46 -21.66 24.49
N ALA A 526 10.81 -22.19 23.46
CA ALA A 526 9.60 -21.63 22.87
C ALA A 526 8.39 -21.65 23.83
N ALA A 527 8.32 -22.60 24.76
CA ALA A 527 7.21 -22.71 25.72
C ALA A 527 7.28 -21.65 26.85
N ILE A 528 8.48 -21.12 27.11
CA ILE A 528 8.74 -20.14 28.16
C ILE A 528 8.66 -18.71 27.61
N THR A 529 8.92 -18.54 26.32
CA THR A 529 8.85 -17.26 25.64
C THR A 529 7.45 -17.06 25.05
N ASN A 530 6.56 -16.41 25.79
CA ASN A 530 5.33 -15.80 25.26
C ASN A 530 5.66 -14.61 24.34
N ALA A 531 6.55 -14.82 23.37
CA ALA A 531 7.15 -13.76 22.58
C ALA A 531 6.52 -13.71 21.20
N HIS A 532 6.20 -12.48 20.79
CA HIS A 532 5.78 -12.08 19.45
C HIS A 532 6.71 -12.68 18.38
N GLN A 533 6.29 -13.80 17.79
CA GLN A 533 7.04 -14.41 16.70
C GLN A 533 7.14 -13.40 15.55
N ALA A 534 8.34 -13.23 15.01
CA ALA A 534 8.49 -12.41 13.82
C ALA A 534 7.76 -13.12 12.67
N VAL A 535 6.83 -12.41 12.04
CA VAL A 535 6.00 -12.93 10.93
C VAL A 535 6.30 -12.14 9.67
N GLU A 536 6.42 -12.85 8.54
CA GLU A 536 6.51 -12.26 7.22
C GLU A 536 5.70 -13.05 6.18
N LEU A 537 5.25 -12.34 5.13
CA LEU A 537 4.50 -12.94 4.04
C LEU A 537 5.45 -13.35 2.90
N PRO A 538 5.34 -14.60 2.39
CA PRO A 538 6.01 -14.99 1.17
C PRO A 538 5.43 -14.21 -0.04
N PRO A 539 6.22 -14.00 -1.11
CA PRO A 539 7.59 -14.45 -1.31
C PRO A 539 8.64 -13.64 -0.53
N LEU A 540 9.68 -14.32 -0.04
CA LEU A 540 10.86 -13.74 0.62
C LEU A 540 12.06 -13.74 -0.33
N ASN A 541 12.81 -12.64 -0.34
CA ASN A 541 14.18 -12.58 -0.84
C ASN A 541 15.15 -12.41 0.35
N SER A 542 16.46 -12.43 0.11
CA SER A 542 17.48 -12.25 1.16
C SER A 542 17.26 -11.01 2.04
N TYR A 543 16.81 -9.89 1.45
CA TYR A 543 16.51 -8.69 2.23
C TYR A 543 15.33 -8.91 3.19
N LEU A 544 14.22 -9.48 2.71
CA LEU A 544 13.03 -9.77 3.53
C LEU A 544 13.31 -10.83 4.58
N ALA A 545 14.02 -11.91 4.22
CA ALA A 545 14.46 -12.95 5.14
C ALA A 545 15.34 -12.36 6.25
N ARG A 546 16.30 -11.50 5.88
CA ARG A 546 17.13 -10.76 6.84
C ARG A 546 16.26 -9.93 7.78
N LYS A 547 15.30 -9.16 7.26
CA LYS A 547 14.40 -8.36 8.11
C LYS A 547 13.50 -9.21 9.00
N LEU A 548 13.06 -10.38 8.55
CA LEU A 548 12.34 -11.34 9.37
C LEU A 548 13.20 -11.79 10.56
N VAL A 549 14.44 -12.21 10.32
CA VAL A 549 15.36 -12.65 11.38
C VAL A 549 15.72 -11.52 12.34
N LEU A 550 16.07 -10.33 11.82
CA LEU A 550 16.46 -9.17 12.63
C LEU A 550 15.34 -8.68 13.56
N ARG A 551 14.07 -8.90 13.22
CA ARG A 551 12.90 -8.54 14.07
C ARG A 551 12.58 -9.60 15.12
N SER A 552 13.18 -10.79 15.04
CA SER A 552 12.90 -11.84 16.00
C SER A 552 13.46 -11.46 17.37
N SER A 553 12.69 -11.80 18.41
CA SER A 553 13.13 -11.57 19.78
C SER A 553 14.42 -12.34 20.10
N LEU A 554 14.64 -13.46 19.42
CA LEU A 554 15.82 -14.29 19.52
C LEU A 554 17.08 -13.59 18.97
N TRP A 555 16.95 -12.84 17.86
CA TRP A 555 18.06 -12.07 17.31
C TRP A 555 18.58 -11.00 18.27
N ASN A 556 17.65 -10.19 18.79
CA ASN A 556 17.97 -9.07 19.66
C ASN A 556 18.57 -9.52 21.00
N ARG A 557 18.13 -10.67 21.53
CA ARG A 557 18.60 -11.18 22.82
C ARG A 557 19.88 -12.00 22.72
N VAL A 558 20.04 -12.78 21.65
CA VAL A 558 21.04 -13.85 21.58
C VAL A 558 21.81 -13.88 20.25
N LEU A 559 21.14 -14.11 19.12
CA LEU A 559 21.83 -14.51 17.88
C LEU A 559 22.77 -13.43 17.33
N SER A 560 22.47 -12.14 17.57
CA SER A 560 23.31 -11.02 17.12
C SER A 560 24.77 -11.09 17.60
N ARG A 561 25.07 -11.85 18.66
CA ARG A 561 26.42 -12.02 19.23
C ARG A 561 27.03 -13.40 18.98
N GLN A 562 26.24 -14.38 18.57
CA GLN A 562 26.64 -15.79 18.56
C GLN A 562 26.63 -16.42 17.17
N LEU A 563 25.77 -15.96 16.27
CA LEU A 563 25.64 -16.55 14.95
C LEU A 563 26.74 -16.02 14.02
N THR A 564 27.49 -16.93 13.39
CA THR A 564 28.52 -16.53 12.41
C THR A 564 27.89 -15.90 11.17
N PRO A 565 28.60 -15.03 10.43
CA PRO A 565 28.09 -14.49 9.16
C PRO A 565 27.72 -15.58 8.15
N VAL A 566 28.46 -16.69 8.11
CA VAL A 566 28.20 -17.80 7.17
C VAL A 566 26.92 -18.55 7.54
N ALA A 567 26.74 -18.89 8.82
CA ALA A 567 25.51 -19.52 9.29
C ALA A 567 24.30 -18.60 9.14
N PHE A 568 24.50 -17.28 9.29
CA PHE A 568 23.45 -16.30 9.03
C PHE A 568 23.01 -16.30 7.56
N GLU A 569 23.93 -16.26 6.60
CA GLU A 569 23.58 -16.34 5.18
C GLU A 569 22.90 -17.68 4.83
N SER A 570 23.36 -18.80 5.40
CA SER A 570 22.70 -20.10 5.25
C SER A 570 21.26 -20.08 5.78
N LEU A 571 20.99 -19.39 6.90
CA LEU A 571 19.64 -19.22 7.42
C LEU A 571 18.75 -18.38 6.48
N LEU A 572 19.30 -17.35 5.85
CA LEU A 572 18.56 -16.57 4.85
C LEU A 572 18.19 -17.45 3.65
N GLU A 573 19.12 -18.26 3.15
CA GLU A 573 18.89 -19.19 2.05
C GLU A 573 17.80 -20.23 2.39
N VAL A 574 17.81 -20.79 3.61
CA VAL A 574 16.73 -21.69 4.07
C VAL A 574 15.36 -21.00 4.03
N LEU A 575 15.26 -19.76 4.54
CA LEU A 575 14.00 -19.01 4.53
C LEU A 575 13.52 -18.69 3.11
N GLU A 576 14.44 -18.39 2.19
CA GLU A 576 14.14 -18.16 0.77
C GLU A 576 13.63 -19.43 0.09
N CYS A 577 14.31 -20.57 0.25
CA CYS A 577 13.87 -21.85 -0.32
C CYS A 577 12.53 -22.33 0.27
N ILE A 578 12.30 -22.14 1.57
CA ILE A 578 10.99 -22.41 2.18
C ILE A 578 9.93 -21.48 1.59
N SER A 579 10.25 -20.21 1.34
CA SER A 579 9.32 -19.28 0.72
C SER A 579 8.96 -19.68 -0.72
N GLU A 580 9.91 -20.20 -1.49
CA GLU A 580 9.67 -20.76 -2.83
C GLU A 580 8.80 -22.03 -2.76
N LEU A 581 9.10 -22.95 -1.82
CA LEU A 581 8.31 -24.16 -1.56
C LEU A 581 6.84 -23.83 -1.30
N VAL A 582 6.58 -22.88 -0.40
CA VAL A 582 5.23 -22.44 -0.04
C VAL A 582 4.50 -21.79 -1.22
N SER A 583 5.24 -21.05 -2.06
CA SER A 583 4.69 -20.40 -3.25
C SER A 583 4.28 -21.44 -4.32
N GLU A 584 5.07 -22.49 -4.48
CA GLU A 584 4.91 -23.51 -5.52
C GLU A 584 4.04 -24.71 -5.13
N VAL A 585 3.73 -24.87 -3.84
CA VAL A 585 2.92 -25.98 -3.30
C VAL A 585 1.66 -25.44 -2.58
N PRO A 586 0.57 -25.11 -3.31
CA PRO A 586 -0.68 -24.58 -2.71
C PRO A 586 -1.36 -25.52 -1.72
N GLY A 587 -1.09 -26.82 -1.85
CA GLY A 587 -1.63 -27.87 -0.98
C GLY A 587 -0.98 -27.91 0.41
N LEU A 588 0.10 -27.17 0.65
CA LEU A 588 0.76 -27.10 1.95
C LEU A 588 -0.08 -26.30 2.95
N GLU A 589 -0.46 -26.92 4.07
CA GLU A 589 -1.22 -26.27 5.14
C GLU A 589 -0.29 -25.73 6.24
N SER A 590 0.71 -26.52 6.62
CA SER A 590 1.74 -26.09 7.57
C SER A 590 3.05 -26.82 7.36
N LEU A 591 4.16 -26.14 7.66
CA LEU A 591 5.51 -26.72 7.69
C LEU A 591 6.20 -26.26 8.97
N VAL A 592 6.83 -27.18 9.71
CA VAL A 592 7.53 -26.88 10.95
C VAL A 592 8.91 -27.51 10.89
N ILE A 593 9.96 -26.70 11.05
CA ILE A 593 11.33 -27.13 11.30
C ILE A 593 11.69 -26.70 12.72
N ASP A 594 11.68 -27.65 13.65
CA ASP A 594 11.83 -27.34 15.08
C ASP A 594 12.25 -28.59 15.89
N PRO A 595 13.45 -28.62 16.50
CA PRO A 595 14.41 -27.53 16.56
C PRO A 595 15.33 -27.48 15.33
N LEU A 596 15.73 -26.25 14.99
CA LEU A 596 16.78 -25.91 14.04
C LEU A 596 17.98 -25.37 14.83
N TYR A 597 19.15 -25.96 14.61
CA TYR A 597 20.40 -25.49 15.22
C TYR A 597 21.36 -24.97 14.16
N ALA A 598 22.20 -24.02 14.55
CA ALA A 598 23.31 -23.54 13.74
C ALA A 598 24.64 -23.96 14.36
N ASP A 599 25.54 -24.46 13.51
CA ASP A 599 26.98 -24.50 13.78
C ASP A 599 27.67 -23.30 13.10
N ASP A 600 28.99 -23.30 12.99
CA ASP A 600 29.76 -22.20 12.39
C ASP A 600 29.45 -21.97 10.90
N THR A 601 28.95 -22.96 10.18
CA THR A 601 28.81 -22.94 8.70
C THR A 601 27.51 -23.54 8.16
N ARG A 602 26.76 -24.30 8.96
CA ARG A 602 25.62 -25.12 8.53
C ARG A 602 24.49 -25.09 9.53
N LEU A 603 23.31 -25.45 9.02
CA LEU A 603 22.09 -25.59 9.79
C LEU A 603 21.68 -27.06 9.88
N SER A 604 21.30 -27.50 11.07
CA SER A 604 20.85 -28.86 11.36
C SER A 604 19.39 -28.87 11.82
N ALA A 605 18.53 -29.53 11.05
CA ALA A 605 17.12 -29.74 11.35
C ALA A 605 16.93 -31.11 12.04
N TYR A 606 16.38 -31.09 13.26
CA TYR A 606 16.16 -32.31 14.04
C TYR A 606 14.77 -32.92 13.84
N ASP A 607 13.75 -32.07 13.70
CA ASP A 607 12.39 -32.51 13.40
C ASP A 607 11.77 -31.61 12.32
N VAL A 608 11.15 -32.26 11.33
CA VAL A 608 10.49 -31.61 10.20
C VAL A 608 9.12 -32.23 10.04
N ARG A 609 8.09 -31.41 10.23
CA ARG A 609 6.69 -31.81 10.12
C ARG A 609 6.00 -31.02 9.01
N VAL A 610 5.36 -31.73 8.09
CA VAL A 610 4.60 -31.14 6.99
C VAL A 610 3.17 -31.66 7.02
N CYS A 611 2.22 -30.72 6.99
CA CYS A 611 0.79 -31.00 6.90
C CYS A 611 0.25 -30.47 5.57
N LEU A 612 -0.60 -31.27 4.93
CA LEU A 612 -1.23 -30.99 3.65
C LEU A 612 -2.73 -30.76 3.84
N SER A 613 -3.26 -29.80 3.08
CA SER A 613 -4.70 -29.56 2.98
C SER A 613 -5.40 -30.71 2.25
N SER A 614 -6.69 -30.88 2.57
CA SER A 614 -7.60 -31.81 1.87
C SER A 614 -8.01 -31.32 0.48
N ALA A 615 -7.75 -30.05 0.16
CA ALA A 615 -8.06 -29.46 -1.14
C ALA A 615 -7.13 -30.04 -2.21
N SER A 616 -7.73 -30.57 -3.28
CA SER A 616 -6.99 -31.22 -4.36
C SER A 616 -6.06 -30.25 -5.09
N MET A 617 -4.83 -30.68 -5.37
CA MET A 617 -3.83 -30.01 -6.23
C MET A 617 -4.24 -29.87 -7.72
N LEU A 618 -5.53 -30.06 -8.08
CA LEU A 618 -6.03 -29.94 -9.46
C LEU A 618 -5.81 -28.55 -10.09
N VAL A 619 -5.37 -27.58 -9.30
CA VAL A 619 -5.24 -26.19 -9.68
C VAL A 619 -3.81 -25.72 -9.42
N LEU A 620 -3.02 -25.65 -10.49
CA LEU A 620 -1.60 -25.30 -10.43
C LEU A 620 -1.42 -23.77 -10.22
N PRO A 621 -0.36 -23.33 -9.51
CA PRO A 621 -0.05 -21.91 -9.37
C PRO A 621 0.05 -21.17 -10.70
N GLU A 622 0.62 -21.79 -11.73
CA GLU A 622 0.79 -21.19 -13.06
C GLU A 622 -0.55 -20.97 -13.77
N THR A 623 -1.52 -21.85 -13.54
CA THR A 623 -2.86 -21.75 -14.13
C THR A 623 -3.79 -20.80 -13.36
N THR A 624 -3.53 -20.59 -12.07
CA THR A 624 -4.32 -19.65 -11.26
C THR A 624 -3.70 -18.30 -11.08
N GLY A 625 -2.43 -18.15 -11.43
CA GLY A 625 -1.64 -17.00 -11.05
C GLY A 625 -1.44 -16.95 -9.54
N TYR A 626 -1.09 -18.04 -8.86
CA TYR A 626 -0.78 -18.06 -7.42
C TYR A 626 -1.91 -17.59 -6.50
N ARG A 627 -3.15 -18.02 -6.78
CA ARG A 627 -4.30 -17.58 -5.97
C ARG A 627 -4.12 -17.89 -4.49
N HIS A 628 -3.45 -18.94 -4.04
CA HIS A 628 -3.30 -19.17 -2.59
C HIS A 628 -2.46 -18.10 -1.86
N MET A 629 -1.74 -17.24 -2.60
CA MET A 629 -0.86 -16.20 -2.07
C MET A 629 -1.57 -14.86 -1.96
N THR A 630 -1.18 -14.06 -0.96
CA THR A 630 -1.63 -12.66 -0.82
C THR A 630 -0.76 -11.69 -1.60
N ILE A 631 0.53 -11.99 -1.71
CA ILE A 631 1.48 -11.24 -2.55
C ILE A 631 1.95 -12.20 -3.63
N HIS A 632 1.69 -11.84 -4.88
CA HIS A 632 2.04 -12.69 -6.00
C HIS A 632 3.55 -12.69 -6.22
N PRO A 633 4.17 -13.86 -6.45
CA PRO A 633 5.57 -13.92 -6.84
C PRO A 633 5.77 -13.31 -8.22
N TYR A 634 7.01 -12.91 -8.48
CA TYR A 634 7.43 -12.46 -9.79
C TYR A 634 7.13 -13.55 -10.84
N PRO A 635 6.38 -13.25 -11.92
CA PRO A 635 5.93 -14.28 -12.86
C PRO A 635 7.07 -14.73 -13.79
N ARG A 636 8.00 -15.53 -13.25
CA ARG A 636 9.20 -16.05 -13.95
C ARG A 636 8.86 -16.75 -15.27
N ARG A 637 7.67 -17.35 -15.40
CA ARG A 637 7.19 -17.97 -16.66
C ARG A 637 7.13 -17.02 -17.85
N LEU A 638 7.00 -15.72 -17.61
CA LEU A 638 6.96 -14.69 -18.67
C LEU A 638 8.36 -14.26 -19.11
N VAL A 639 9.41 -14.77 -18.46
CA VAL A 639 10.81 -14.52 -18.84
C VAL A 639 11.17 -15.42 -20.02
N GLN A 640 11.53 -14.82 -21.15
CA GLN A 640 11.86 -15.54 -22.38
C GLN A 640 13.17 -15.00 -22.95
N ALA A 641 14.20 -15.83 -22.99
CA ALA A 641 15.43 -15.55 -23.72
C ALA A 641 15.17 -15.71 -25.22
N LYS A 642 15.53 -14.69 -26.00
CA LYS A 642 15.27 -14.61 -27.45
C LYS A 642 16.50 -14.07 -28.16
N GLU A 643 16.52 -14.25 -29.47
CA GLU A 643 17.58 -13.72 -30.34
C GLU A 643 16.95 -12.90 -31.46
N PHE A 644 17.62 -11.81 -31.84
CA PHE A 644 17.28 -11.05 -33.04
C PHE A 644 17.77 -11.79 -34.29
N SER A 645 17.31 -11.36 -35.47
CA SER A 645 17.77 -11.92 -36.75
C SER A 645 19.27 -11.74 -37.01
N ASP A 646 19.92 -10.80 -36.32
CA ASP A 646 21.37 -10.57 -36.37
C ASP A 646 22.16 -11.40 -35.34
N GLY A 647 21.49 -12.28 -34.59
CA GLY A 647 22.08 -13.12 -33.54
C GLY A 647 22.27 -12.43 -32.20
N THR A 648 21.89 -11.15 -32.07
CA THR A 648 21.99 -10.43 -30.80
C THR A 648 20.99 -11.01 -29.78
N PRO A 649 21.43 -11.46 -28.59
CA PRO A 649 20.54 -11.98 -27.57
C PRO A 649 19.79 -10.84 -26.88
N TRP A 650 18.53 -11.09 -26.54
CA TRP A 650 17.69 -10.20 -25.76
C TRP A 650 16.74 -10.99 -24.87
N LEU A 651 16.20 -10.32 -23.85
CA LEU A 651 15.32 -10.93 -22.86
C LEU A 651 13.98 -10.20 -22.87
N LEU A 652 12.89 -10.95 -23.02
CA LEU A 652 11.55 -10.48 -22.70
C LEU A 652 11.27 -10.85 -21.26
N ARG A 653 10.90 -9.89 -20.41
CA ARG A 653 10.52 -10.20 -19.03
C ARG A 653 9.57 -9.16 -18.42
N PRO A 654 8.83 -9.49 -17.36
CA PRO A 654 8.10 -8.50 -16.56
C PRO A 654 9.02 -7.44 -15.95
N ILE A 655 8.50 -6.22 -15.77
CA ILE A 655 9.22 -5.13 -15.11
C ILE A 655 9.33 -5.35 -13.60
N ARG A 656 10.40 -4.86 -12.98
CA ARG A 656 10.66 -4.96 -11.54
C ARG A 656 10.73 -3.56 -10.92
N PRO A 657 10.50 -3.41 -9.60
CA PRO A 657 10.69 -2.14 -8.90
C PRO A 657 12.08 -1.52 -9.10
N GLU A 658 13.13 -2.35 -9.17
CA GLU A 658 14.53 -1.97 -9.41
C GLU A 658 14.80 -1.43 -10.83
N ASP A 659 13.90 -1.69 -11.79
CA ASP A 659 14.02 -1.18 -13.16
C ASP A 659 13.68 0.32 -13.27
N ALA A 660 13.36 1.00 -12.17
CA ALA A 660 13.00 2.42 -12.19
C ALA A 660 14.09 3.30 -12.84
N GLN A 661 15.36 3.09 -12.49
CA GLN A 661 16.47 3.85 -13.08
C GLN A 661 16.74 3.44 -14.55
N PRO A 662 16.85 2.14 -14.89
CA PRO A 662 16.93 1.70 -16.28
C PRO A 662 15.78 2.21 -17.17
N LEU A 663 14.55 2.27 -16.64
CA LEU A 663 13.39 2.79 -17.37
C LEU A 663 13.49 4.30 -17.57
N GLN A 664 13.95 5.04 -16.56
CA GLN A 664 14.21 6.47 -16.69
C GLN A 664 15.28 6.76 -17.74
N ASP A 665 16.36 5.99 -17.74
CA ASP A 665 17.45 6.15 -18.71
C ASP A 665 17.00 5.79 -20.13
N PHE A 666 16.15 4.76 -20.27
CA PHE A 666 15.49 4.45 -21.53
C PHE A 666 14.64 5.62 -22.04
N VAL A 667 13.78 6.21 -21.19
CA VAL A 667 12.93 7.36 -21.59
C VAL A 667 13.77 8.59 -21.95
N ARG A 668 14.86 8.86 -21.21
CA ARG A 668 15.81 9.93 -21.53
C ARG A 668 16.52 9.72 -22.87
N GLY A 669 16.76 8.46 -23.24
CA GLY A 669 17.42 8.08 -24.49
C GLY A 669 16.54 8.16 -25.74
N LEU A 670 15.23 8.32 -25.59
CA LEU A 670 14.30 8.42 -26.72
C LEU A 670 14.43 9.78 -27.45
N SER A 671 14.27 9.74 -28.77
CA SER A 671 14.13 10.95 -29.61
C SER A 671 12.94 11.82 -29.16
N ASP A 672 12.98 13.12 -29.49
CA ASP A 672 11.84 14.03 -29.23
C ASP A 672 10.56 13.53 -29.91
N GLU A 673 10.68 12.97 -31.12
CA GLU A 673 9.57 12.38 -31.87
C GLU A 673 8.98 11.16 -31.14
N SER A 674 9.80 10.19 -30.75
CA SER A 674 9.32 8.99 -30.04
C SER A 674 8.68 9.31 -28.68
N ARG A 675 9.17 10.33 -27.95
CA ARG A 675 8.55 10.81 -26.70
C ARG A 675 7.21 11.49 -26.96
N TYR A 676 7.16 12.38 -27.94
CA TYR A 676 5.92 13.06 -28.30
C TYR A 676 4.86 12.05 -28.75
N MET A 677 5.24 11.08 -29.58
CA MET A 677 4.35 10.02 -30.07
C MET A 677 3.79 9.13 -28.96
N ARG A 678 4.51 9.02 -27.84
CA ARG A 678 4.13 8.18 -26.71
C ARG A 678 3.33 8.91 -25.63
N PHE A 679 3.74 10.12 -25.27
CA PHE A 679 3.21 10.85 -24.11
C PHE A 679 2.38 12.08 -24.49
N VAL A 680 2.30 12.40 -25.79
CA VAL A 680 1.62 13.60 -26.32
C VAL A 680 2.04 14.86 -25.56
N SER A 681 3.31 14.89 -25.14
CA SER A 681 3.91 15.97 -24.37
C SER A 681 5.41 16.00 -24.60
N MET A 682 6.02 17.17 -24.37
CA MET A 682 7.47 17.39 -24.42
C MET A 682 8.17 16.91 -23.14
N MET A 683 7.61 15.92 -22.43
CA MET A 683 8.21 15.39 -21.21
C MET A 683 9.55 14.73 -21.53
N ARG A 684 10.62 15.27 -20.96
CA ARG A 684 11.98 14.72 -21.10
C ARG A 684 12.25 13.53 -20.19
N GLU A 685 11.49 13.45 -19.10
CA GLU A 685 11.72 12.57 -17.97
C GLU A 685 10.40 12.16 -17.34
N LEU A 686 10.31 10.94 -16.81
CA LEU A 686 9.16 10.54 -15.99
C LEU A 686 9.27 11.16 -14.61
N THR A 687 8.13 11.62 -14.07
CA THR A 687 8.08 12.06 -12.67
C THR A 687 8.30 10.87 -11.73
N PRO A 688 8.80 11.08 -10.49
CA PRO A 688 8.95 9.99 -9.52
C PRO A 688 7.65 9.19 -9.28
N ARG A 689 6.49 9.85 -9.35
CA ARG A 689 5.17 9.21 -9.23
C ARG A 689 4.87 8.30 -10.42
N MET A 690 5.22 8.73 -11.65
CA MET A 690 5.05 7.90 -12.85
C MET A 690 6.00 6.70 -12.86
N LEU A 691 7.27 6.90 -12.49
CA LEU A 691 8.23 5.80 -12.37
C LEU A 691 7.76 4.74 -11.38
N ALA A 692 7.36 5.15 -10.18
CA ALA A 692 6.83 4.23 -9.18
C ALA A 692 5.59 3.48 -9.70
N ARG A 693 4.70 4.17 -10.41
CA ARG A 693 3.50 3.57 -11.02
C ARG A 693 3.82 2.52 -12.09
N TYR A 694 4.87 2.73 -12.90
CA TYR A 694 5.23 1.80 -13.96
C TYR A 694 6.10 0.63 -13.49
N THR A 695 6.84 0.77 -12.38
CA THR A 695 7.76 -0.28 -11.92
C THR A 695 7.27 -1.06 -10.71
N ARG A 696 6.37 -0.50 -9.89
CA ARG A 696 5.81 -1.14 -8.69
C ARG A 696 4.42 -1.71 -8.96
N ILE A 697 4.33 -2.54 -10.00
CA ILE A 697 3.07 -3.09 -10.46
C ILE A 697 2.59 -4.28 -9.62
N ASP A 698 1.28 -4.46 -9.56
CA ASP A 698 0.65 -5.69 -9.06
C ASP A 698 0.24 -6.58 -10.24
N TYR A 699 0.93 -7.71 -10.40
CA TYR A 699 0.75 -8.63 -11.53
C TYR A 699 -0.64 -9.24 -11.65
N ASP A 700 -1.49 -9.16 -10.61
CA ASP A 700 -2.90 -9.56 -10.67
C ASP A 700 -3.76 -8.53 -11.43
N ARG A 701 -3.33 -7.26 -11.45
CA ARG A 701 -4.12 -6.15 -11.97
C ARG A 701 -3.58 -5.52 -13.24
N GLU A 702 -2.26 -5.44 -13.34
CA GLU A 702 -1.59 -4.77 -14.44
C GLU A 702 -0.34 -5.57 -14.80
N LEU A 703 0.03 -5.56 -16.07
CA LEU A 703 1.26 -6.19 -16.54
C LEU A 703 2.07 -5.17 -17.31
N ALA A 704 3.34 -5.10 -17.00
CA ALA A 704 4.32 -4.38 -17.77
C ALA A 704 5.47 -5.32 -18.11
N LEU A 705 5.81 -5.35 -19.40
CA LEU A 705 6.86 -6.15 -19.99
C LEU A 705 7.96 -5.21 -20.50
N VAL A 706 9.21 -5.61 -20.29
CA VAL A 706 10.39 -4.96 -20.83
C VAL A 706 11.12 -5.91 -21.77
N ALA A 707 11.64 -5.35 -22.84
CA ALA A 707 12.66 -5.99 -23.66
C ALA A 707 14.02 -5.44 -23.24
N THR A 708 14.96 -6.31 -22.92
CA THR A 708 16.28 -5.91 -22.43
C THR A 708 17.43 -6.57 -23.19
N VAL A 709 18.57 -5.89 -23.23
CA VAL A 709 19.82 -6.40 -23.80
C VAL A 709 20.95 -6.20 -22.78
N GLN A 710 22.00 -7.03 -22.89
CA GLN A 710 23.19 -6.89 -22.07
C GLN A 710 24.17 -5.92 -22.73
N VAL A 711 24.60 -4.89 -22.00
CA VAL A 711 25.60 -3.93 -22.46
C VAL A 711 26.81 -3.88 -21.53
N PRO A 712 28.01 -3.54 -22.01
CA PRO A 712 29.18 -3.38 -21.16
C PRO A 712 28.91 -2.41 -20.01
N ASN A 713 29.33 -2.77 -18.80
CA ASN A 713 29.23 -1.91 -17.62
C ASN A 713 30.59 -1.23 -17.34
N PRO A 714 30.72 0.10 -17.57
CA PRO A 714 31.97 0.81 -17.31
C PRO A 714 32.35 0.85 -15.83
N GLU A 715 31.36 0.82 -14.93
CA GLU A 715 31.55 0.90 -13.47
C GLU A 715 31.99 -0.44 -12.89
N HIS A 716 31.58 -1.56 -13.51
CA HIS A 716 31.92 -2.91 -13.09
C HIS A 716 32.43 -3.74 -14.28
N ARG A 717 33.73 -3.60 -14.60
CA ARG A 717 34.37 -4.37 -15.68
C ARG A 717 34.17 -5.88 -15.46
N GLY A 718 33.61 -6.55 -16.46
CA GLY A 718 33.33 -7.99 -16.45
C GLY A 718 31.89 -8.37 -16.14
N TYR A 719 31.07 -7.45 -15.62
CA TYR A 719 29.66 -7.69 -15.33
C TYR A 719 28.80 -6.81 -16.25
N PRO A 720 28.26 -7.34 -17.36
CA PRO A 720 27.39 -6.55 -18.22
C PRO A 720 26.17 -6.04 -17.43
N ARG A 721 25.70 -4.85 -17.78
CA ARG A 721 24.48 -4.28 -17.21
C ARG A 721 23.33 -4.51 -18.19
N GLU A 722 22.16 -4.73 -17.63
CA GLU A 722 20.93 -4.84 -18.40
C GLU A 722 20.46 -3.44 -18.82
N GLN A 723 20.15 -3.26 -20.10
CA GLN A 723 19.57 -2.05 -20.66
C GLN A 723 18.18 -2.34 -21.22
N ILE A 724 17.19 -1.52 -20.84
CA ILE A 724 15.84 -1.57 -21.41
C ILE A 724 15.87 -0.96 -22.82
N VAL A 725 15.33 -1.69 -23.79
CA VAL A 725 15.24 -1.29 -25.22
C VAL A 725 13.81 -1.23 -25.74
N GLY A 726 12.85 -1.75 -24.96
CA GLY A 726 11.43 -1.62 -25.23
C GLY A 726 10.63 -1.79 -23.95
N PHE A 727 9.49 -1.11 -23.87
CA PHE A 727 8.59 -1.15 -22.73
C PHE A 727 7.15 -1.18 -23.23
N ALA A 728 6.37 -2.12 -22.70
CA ALA A 728 4.95 -2.19 -22.91
C ALA A 728 4.24 -2.42 -21.58
N HIS A 729 3.09 -1.79 -21.38
CA HIS A 729 2.26 -2.07 -20.23
C HIS A 729 0.79 -1.94 -20.58
N TYR A 730 -0.06 -2.64 -19.83
CA TYR A 730 -1.47 -2.30 -19.75
C TYR A 730 -1.86 -2.01 -18.31
N LEU A 731 -2.82 -1.11 -18.15
CA LEU A 731 -3.47 -0.80 -16.90
C LEU A 731 -4.96 -1.10 -17.01
N ARG A 732 -5.53 -1.86 -16.07
CA ARG A 732 -6.99 -2.09 -16.04
C ARG A 732 -7.76 -0.77 -16.05
N ASN A 733 -8.73 -0.70 -16.94
CA ASN A 733 -9.67 0.41 -17.01
C ASN A 733 -10.52 0.43 -15.75
N ALA A 734 -10.98 1.62 -15.39
CA ALA A 734 -11.75 1.81 -14.17
C ALA A 734 -13.13 1.12 -14.20
N ASP A 735 -13.57 0.63 -15.36
CA ASP A 735 -14.76 -0.21 -15.50
C ASP A 735 -14.54 -1.65 -15.02
N GLY A 736 -13.29 -2.05 -14.77
CA GLY A 736 -12.88 -3.39 -14.35
C GLY A 736 -13.03 -4.47 -15.44
N ARG A 737 -13.34 -4.08 -16.68
CA ARG A 737 -13.64 -5.01 -17.79
C ARG A 737 -12.57 -5.00 -18.88
N GLY A 738 -11.92 -3.87 -19.12
CA GLY A 738 -10.85 -3.76 -20.09
C GLY A 738 -9.55 -3.25 -19.50
N ALA A 739 -8.58 -2.97 -20.37
CA ALA A 739 -7.33 -2.33 -19.99
C ALA A 739 -6.83 -1.35 -21.05
N GLU A 740 -6.23 -0.26 -20.61
CA GLU A 740 -5.55 0.69 -21.46
C GLU A 740 -4.10 0.23 -21.68
N TYR A 741 -3.71 0.01 -22.92
CA TYR A 741 -2.35 -0.40 -23.28
C TYR A 741 -1.47 0.77 -23.71
N ALA A 742 -0.18 0.47 -23.70
CA ALA A 742 0.83 1.45 -23.90
C ALA A 742 2.13 0.78 -24.32
N LEU A 743 2.76 1.27 -25.39
CA LEU A 743 3.96 0.67 -25.97
C LEU A 743 4.94 1.75 -26.41
N VAL A 744 6.22 1.51 -26.15
CA VAL A 744 7.32 2.32 -26.68
C VAL A 744 8.54 1.44 -26.93
N ILE A 745 9.20 1.65 -28.08
CA ILE A 745 10.40 0.93 -28.50
C ILE A 745 11.50 1.96 -28.73
N GLY A 746 12.71 1.68 -28.23
CA GLY A 746 13.87 2.55 -28.44
C GLY A 746 14.17 2.72 -29.92
N ASP A 747 14.58 3.93 -30.32
CA ASP A 747 14.70 4.32 -31.72
C ASP A 747 15.58 3.34 -32.54
N ASP A 748 16.72 2.92 -31.98
CA ASP A 748 17.67 1.98 -32.61
C ASP A 748 17.15 0.53 -32.75
N TRP A 749 16.08 0.20 -32.03
CA TRP A 749 15.51 -1.13 -31.91
C TRP A 749 14.15 -1.27 -32.60
N GLN A 750 13.66 -0.19 -33.22
CA GLN A 750 12.44 -0.21 -34.02
C GLN A 750 12.59 -1.10 -35.24
N ARG A 751 11.45 -1.62 -35.75
CA ARG A 751 11.38 -2.52 -36.92
C ARG A 751 12.11 -3.88 -36.75
N ARG A 752 12.52 -4.24 -35.52
CA ARG A 752 13.10 -5.56 -35.19
C ARG A 752 12.11 -6.55 -34.56
N GLY A 753 10.80 -6.29 -34.68
CA GLY A 753 9.73 -7.18 -34.17
C GLY A 753 9.41 -7.05 -32.67
N LEU A 754 10.13 -6.22 -31.91
CA LEU A 754 9.92 -6.06 -30.46
C LEU A 754 8.49 -5.65 -30.09
N GLY A 755 7.90 -4.71 -30.83
CA GLY A 755 6.55 -4.21 -30.56
C GLY A 755 5.49 -5.31 -30.63
N ALA A 756 5.59 -6.20 -31.62
CA ALA A 756 4.67 -7.32 -31.77
C ALA A 756 4.84 -8.35 -30.64
N GLN A 757 6.09 -8.64 -30.25
CA GLN A 757 6.40 -9.59 -29.17
C GLN A 757 5.91 -9.09 -27.81
N LEU A 758 6.13 -7.81 -27.50
CA LEU A 758 5.67 -7.19 -26.26
C LEU A 758 4.14 -7.15 -26.19
N MET A 759 3.47 -6.70 -27.25
CA MET A 759 2.01 -6.66 -27.29
C MET A 759 1.38 -8.04 -27.26
N GLY A 760 1.95 -9.04 -27.95
CA GLY A 760 1.49 -10.42 -27.87
C GLY A 760 1.47 -10.93 -26.43
N GLY A 761 2.57 -10.71 -25.68
CA GLY A 761 2.62 -11.08 -24.26
C GLY A 761 1.60 -10.35 -23.38
N LEU A 762 1.29 -9.08 -23.69
CA LEU A 762 0.23 -8.34 -22.99
C LEU A 762 -1.18 -8.88 -23.31
N ILE A 763 -1.45 -9.25 -24.56
CA ILE A 763 -2.74 -9.80 -24.99
C ILE A 763 -2.99 -11.15 -24.33
N ASP A 764 -1.99 -12.05 -24.36
CA ASP A 764 -2.08 -13.37 -23.73
C ASP A 764 -2.39 -13.23 -22.22
N ALA A 765 -1.67 -12.35 -21.53
CA ALA A 765 -1.90 -12.08 -20.11
C ALA A 765 -3.27 -11.46 -19.83
N ALA A 766 -3.72 -10.52 -20.68
CA ALA A 766 -5.04 -9.90 -20.55
C ALA A 766 -6.17 -10.94 -20.69
N GLN A 767 -6.04 -11.89 -21.61
CA GLN A 767 -6.97 -13.00 -21.79
C GLN A 767 -6.96 -13.96 -20.60
N GLU A 768 -5.78 -14.35 -20.10
CA GLU A 768 -5.65 -15.18 -18.89
C GLU A 768 -6.30 -14.51 -17.67
N GLN A 769 -6.21 -13.18 -17.57
CA GLN A 769 -6.85 -12.39 -16.52
C GLN A 769 -8.35 -12.19 -16.71
N GLY A 770 -8.92 -12.66 -17.83
CA GLY A 770 -10.35 -12.55 -18.13
C GLY A 770 -10.82 -11.15 -18.50
N LEU A 771 -9.93 -10.31 -19.02
CA LEU A 771 -10.31 -9.00 -19.59
C LEU A 771 -11.10 -9.22 -20.88
N THR A 772 -12.08 -8.35 -21.11
CA THR A 772 -13.00 -8.44 -22.27
C THR A 772 -12.52 -7.59 -23.45
N TYR A 773 -11.69 -6.57 -23.21
CA TYR A 773 -11.12 -5.76 -24.29
C TYR A 773 -9.81 -5.10 -23.82
N ILE A 774 -8.99 -4.67 -24.77
CA ILE A 774 -7.79 -3.86 -24.53
C ILE A 774 -7.76 -2.69 -25.52
N ASP A 775 -7.54 -1.46 -25.06
CA ASP A 775 -7.61 -0.26 -25.91
C ASP A 775 -6.53 0.78 -25.59
N GLY A 776 -6.32 1.75 -26.47
CA GLY A 776 -5.33 2.80 -26.29
C GLY A 776 -5.53 3.94 -27.29
N LEU A 777 -5.14 5.14 -26.88
CA LEU A 777 -5.15 6.31 -27.75
C LEU A 777 -3.81 6.47 -28.46
N VAL A 778 -3.84 6.55 -29.78
CA VAL A 778 -2.67 6.67 -30.64
C VAL A 778 -2.84 7.89 -31.54
N LEU A 779 -1.79 8.71 -31.69
CA LEU A 779 -1.83 9.83 -32.64
C LEU A 779 -2.13 9.33 -34.06
N SER A 780 -3.04 10.02 -34.74
CA SER A 780 -3.40 9.76 -36.14
C SER A 780 -2.19 9.80 -37.10
N THR A 781 -1.13 10.51 -36.72
CA THR A 781 0.13 10.64 -37.46
C THR A 781 1.11 9.49 -37.23
N ASN A 782 0.94 8.67 -36.17
CA ASN A 782 1.84 7.57 -35.82
C ASN A 782 1.56 6.30 -36.68
N ARG A 783 1.84 6.41 -37.99
CA ARG A 783 1.62 5.33 -38.96
C ARG A 783 2.30 4.00 -38.57
N PRO A 784 3.55 3.97 -38.04
CA PRO A 784 4.18 2.72 -37.61
C PRO A 784 3.38 1.99 -36.53
N MET A 785 2.90 2.72 -35.51
CA MET A 785 2.10 2.15 -34.43
C MET A 785 0.74 1.65 -34.92
N LEU A 786 0.03 2.44 -35.72
CA LEU A 786 -1.27 2.05 -36.28
C LEU A 786 -1.16 0.80 -37.16
N SER A 787 -0.09 0.71 -37.96
CA SER A 787 0.18 -0.47 -38.79
C SER A 787 0.49 -1.72 -37.96
N LEU A 788 1.27 -1.57 -36.88
CA LEU A 788 1.56 -2.65 -35.95
C LEU A 788 0.29 -3.19 -35.29
N MET A 789 -0.55 -2.29 -34.77
CA MET A 789 -1.78 -2.67 -34.08
C MET A 789 -2.77 -3.34 -35.03
N THR A 790 -2.92 -2.82 -36.25
CA THR A 790 -3.77 -3.43 -37.29
C THR A 790 -3.30 -4.85 -37.63
N HIS A 791 -1.98 -5.07 -37.71
CA HIS A 791 -1.41 -6.40 -37.95
C HIS A 791 -1.69 -7.38 -36.79
N LEU A 792 -1.76 -6.88 -35.56
CA LEU A 792 -2.14 -7.65 -34.37
C LEU A 792 -3.66 -7.85 -34.22
N GLY A 793 -4.47 -7.36 -35.19
CA GLY A 793 -5.92 -7.54 -35.20
C GLY A 793 -6.72 -6.45 -34.48
N PHE A 794 -6.09 -5.35 -34.07
CA PHE A 794 -6.80 -4.22 -33.44
C PHE A 794 -7.64 -3.47 -34.47
N GLN A 795 -8.82 -3.03 -34.04
CA GLN A 795 -9.64 -2.05 -34.71
C GLN A 795 -9.10 -0.65 -34.47
N ASN A 796 -9.30 0.25 -35.43
CA ASN A 796 -8.69 1.57 -35.46
C ASN A 796 -9.72 2.65 -35.81
N ASP A 797 -10.40 3.15 -34.78
CA ASP A 797 -11.47 4.13 -34.92
C ASP A 797 -10.95 5.56 -34.76
N HIS A 798 -11.69 6.52 -35.32
CA HIS A 798 -11.45 7.93 -35.01
C HIS A 798 -11.87 8.22 -33.58
N ASP A 799 -11.07 8.99 -32.85
CA ASP A 799 -11.51 9.46 -31.54
C ASP A 799 -12.60 10.54 -31.72
N HIS A 800 -13.67 10.43 -30.92
CA HIS A 800 -14.83 11.31 -31.03
C HIS A 800 -14.60 12.69 -30.38
N GLU A 801 -13.64 12.80 -29.46
CA GLU A 801 -13.33 14.02 -28.71
C GLU A 801 -12.15 14.78 -29.33
N ASP A 802 -11.15 14.08 -29.88
CA ASP A 802 -9.96 14.66 -30.48
C ASP A 802 -9.64 14.04 -31.86
N PRO A 803 -9.87 14.77 -32.98
CA PRO A 803 -9.62 14.25 -34.33
C PRO A 803 -8.14 13.99 -34.63
N THR A 804 -7.21 14.49 -33.81
CA THR A 804 -5.78 14.20 -33.94
C THR A 804 -5.40 12.83 -33.37
N MET A 805 -6.30 12.20 -32.62
CA MET A 805 -6.14 10.90 -31.98
C MET A 805 -7.00 9.83 -32.66
N ARG A 806 -6.57 8.59 -32.50
CA ARG A 806 -7.30 7.40 -32.93
C ARG A 806 -7.41 6.44 -31.75
N ARG A 807 -8.61 5.90 -31.55
CA ARG A 807 -8.86 4.86 -30.57
C ARG A 807 -8.56 3.51 -31.21
N VAL A 808 -7.56 2.83 -30.68
CA VAL A 808 -7.11 1.54 -31.19
C VAL A 808 -7.45 0.48 -30.16
N TRP A 809 -8.25 -0.52 -30.51
CA TRP A 809 -8.80 -1.48 -29.54
C TRP A 809 -8.95 -2.89 -30.09
N LEU A 810 -8.90 -3.88 -29.21
CA LEU A 810 -9.08 -5.30 -29.52
C LEU A 810 -10.11 -5.91 -28.56
N ASP A 811 -11.09 -6.60 -29.12
CA ASP A 811 -12.03 -7.42 -28.36
C ASP A 811 -11.36 -8.76 -28.00
N LEU A 812 -11.36 -9.10 -26.71
CA LEU A 812 -10.77 -10.33 -26.19
C LEU A 812 -11.85 -11.43 -25.97
N GLY A 813 -13.13 -11.10 -26.18
CA GLY A 813 -14.28 -12.01 -26.06
C GLY A 813 -14.91 -12.09 -24.66
N GLU A 814 -16.04 -12.80 -24.56
CA GLU A 814 -16.70 -13.06 -23.27
C GLU A 814 -15.91 -14.07 -22.44
N THR A 815 -15.72 -13.74 -21.15
CA THR A 815 -14.95 -14.55 -20.20
C THR A 815 -15.52 -15.95 -20.11
N LYS A 816 -14.77 -16.98 -20.55
CA LYS A 816 -15.02 -18.36 -20.13
C LYS A 816 -14.75 -18.43 -18.62
N ARG A 817 -15.76 -18.15 -17.81
CA ARG A 817 -15.74 -18.48 -16.38
C ARG A 817 -15.70 -20.00 -16.28
N HIS A 818 -14.51 -20.57 -16.09
CA HIS A 818 -14.42 -21.90 -15.48
C HIS A 818 -15.00 -21.76 -14.07
N GLY A 819 -16.13 -22.47 -13.87
CA GLY A 819 -16.97 -22.41 -12.67
C GLY A 819 -16.30 -22.91 -11.40
#